data_AF-A0A932G241-F1
#
_entry.id   AF-A0A932G241-F1
#
_cell.length_a   1.000
_cell.length_b   1.000
_cell.length_c   1.000
_cell.angle_alpha   90.00
_cell.angle_beta   90.00
_cell.angle_gamma   90.00
#
_symmetry.space_group_name_H-M   'P 1'
#
loop_
_entity.id
_entity.type
_entity.pdbx_description
1 polymer ?
#
loop_
_entity_poly.entity_id
_entity_poly.type
_entity_poly.pdbx_seq_one_letter_code
_entity_poly.pdbx_strand_id
1 'polypeptide(L)'
;MRAFLWTVTLALLALPSPAAFGQDILVWATGNEGGSTAAIATWVMDSGRFTSVDSRTDLTVPLATLQGYDAVLFFTNGGGDSETNGDTLADYLDGGGPLVVMTFAWAEQGGNTLGGRFRNEQYSPFVIQGASLYSDSSLGETDGSSLWEDVDSLTANYRDNVELDADATLRGSWTDGRPLAAEKEGCLALSFFPDDSYGEISGDYRTLVVNALVEVLGGGRCLGGAPNGLREGNEECDDGDMDDEDACTTSCRNARCGDAFVRAGAEECDDGNEVDTDACLTSCAQASCGDGILWDGEETCDDANQSDADACLSDCTLNVCGDGFVREGAEDCDDANRDNTDECVDCEDARCGDGEVWEGHEECDDGNVIDDDACSSSCELPGCGDGTVGPGEECDDGDDDDTDGCLSTCTSARCGDGAVQMGVEECDDGNDIDEDACSSGCELYSCGDGTVDEGEQCDDGDDDETDDCLSTCAAARCGDGFVHAGEELCDDGNGEDGDECSNDCAPSSCGDAVVQPGEECDDGDFDETDDCPSTCRTASCGDGHLRADSEECDDGNDEGGDGCSSDCAEEAGDGDDDDGSGGSGRAGPGCACRSGGASGSGRGALALLALAAGLVAPRRRGRKDRRVCSISKPSGSPVTSGGRRCTPSSCRSDRECRT
;
A
#
# COMPACT_ATOMS: atom_id res chain seq x y z
N MET A 1 21.21 -42.48 115.71
CA MET A 1 21.75 -41.17 116.15
C MET A 1 21.10 -40.09 115.31
N ARG A 2 20.72 -38.96 115.94
CA ARG A 2 20.32 -37.66 115.33
C ARG A 2 19.40 -37.72 114.09
N ALA A 3 18.10 -37.60 114.33
CA ALA A 3 17.21 -36.94 113.37
C ALA A 3 17.57 -35.45 113.28
N PHE A 4 17.55 -34.88 112.08
CA PHE A 4 17.53 -33.44 111.86
C PHE A 4 16.20 -33.10 111.21
N LEU A 5 15.31 -32.45 111.97
CA LEU A 5 14.19 -31.74 111.37
C LEU A 5 14.75 -30.46 110.74
N TRP A 6 14.45 -30.24 109.47
CA TRP A 6 14.48 -28.90 108.86
C TRP A 6 13.04 -28.51 108.54
N THR A 7 12.46 -27.69 109.40
CA THR A 7 11.22 -26.96 109.10
C THR A 7 11.58 -25.82 108.15
N VAL A 8 11.39 -26.01 106.85
CA VAL A 8 11.39 -24.89 105.90
C VAL A 8 10.07 -24.16 106.08
N THR A 9 10.13 -22.97 106.68
CA THR A 9 9.00 -22.05 106.72
C THR A 9 8.78 -21.53 105.31
N LEU A 10 7.68 -21.95 104.67
CA LEU A 10 7.28 -21.41 103.37
C LEU A 10 6.81 -19.97 103.55
N ALA A 11 7.74 -19.03 103.46
CA ALA A 11 7.40 -17.61 103.35
C ALA A 11 6.74 -17.41 101.98
N LEU A 12 5.44 -17.13 101.98
CA LEU A 12 4.74 -16.60 100.81
C LEU A 12 5.29 -15.20 100.52
N LEU A 13 6.41 -15.14 99.79
CA LEU A 13 6.71 -13.98 98.97
C LEU A 13 5.75 -14.05 97.80
N ALA A 14 4.66 -13.30 97.92
CA ALA A 14 3.83 -12.98 96.78
C ALA A 14 4.72 -12.23 95.79
N LEU A 15 5.16 -12.95 94.76
CA LEU A 15 5.44 -12.31 93.47
C LEU A 15 4.17 -11.54 93.09
N PRO A 16 4.27 -10.32 92.54
CA PRO A 16 3.10 -9.72 91.91
C PRO A 16 2.58 -10.73 90.89
N SER A 17 1.29 -11.06 90.97
CA SER A 17 0.64 -11.76 89.86
C SER A 17 0.93 -10.97 88.59
N PRO A 18 1.17 -11.61 87.43
CA PRO A 18 0.92 -10.89 86.19
C PRO A 18 -0.51 -10.36 86.30
N ALA A 19 -0.67 -9.05 86.11
CA ALA A 19 -2.01 -8.52 85.94
C ALA A 19 -2.64 -9.28 84.76
N ALA A 20 -3.92 -9.65 84.89
CA ALA A 20 -4.69 -9.83 83.66
C ALA A 20 -4.61 -8.47 82.96
N PHE A 21 -4.01 -8.42 81.77
CA PHE A 21 -3.93 -7.18 81.02
C PHE A 21 -5.36 -6.70 80.80
N GLY A 22 -5.64 -5.49 81.27
CA GLY A 22 -6.78 -4.76 80.80
C GLY A 22 -6.55 -4.36 79.34
N GLN A 23 -7.61 -3.87 78.74
CA GLN A 23 -7.53 -2.91 77.66
C GLN A 23 -8.17 -1.64 78.22
N ASP A 24 -7.54 -1.09 79.27
CA ASP A 24 -8.04 0.07 80.00
C ASP A 24 -7.50 1.34 79.32
N ILE A 25 -8.38 2.05 78.62
CA ILE A 25 -8.03 3.19 77.75
C ILE A 25 -8.30 4.52 78.44
N LEU A 26 -7.41 5.50 78.27
CA LEU A 26 -7.65 6.87 78.69
C LEU A 26 -7.86 7.81 77.49
N VAL A 27 -9.05 8.40 77.39
CA VAL A 27 -9.33 9.53 76.49
C VAL A 27 -9.02 10.85 77.21
N TRP A 28 -7.89 11.47 76.91
CA TRP A 28 -7.46 12.73 77.51
C TRP A 28 -7.56 13.89 76.51
N ALA A 29 -8.39 14.88 76.86
CA ALA A 29 -8.49 16.15 76.15
C ALA A 29 -7.98 17.31 77.00
N THR A 30 -7.45 18.36 76.35
CA THR A 30 -7.26 19.68 76.97
C THR A 30 -8.18 20.70 76.28
N GLY A 31 -8.81 21.62 77.03
CA GLY A 31 -9.57 22.75 76.47
C GLY A 31 -10.89 22.43 75.75
N ASN A 32 -11.31 21.15 75.68
CA ASN A 32 -12.54 20.75 75.00
C ASN A 32 -13.84 21.09 75.78
N GLU A 33 -13.98 22.33 76.25
CA GLU A 33 -15.13 22.79 77.06
C GLU A 33 -16.43 22.96 76.25
N GLY A 34 -16.33 23.04 74.92
CA GLY A 34 -17.48 23.14 74.01
C GLY A 34 -17.95 21.82 73.40
N GLY A 35 -17.18 20.74 73.57
CA GLY A 35 -17.46 19.40 73.06
C GLY A 35 -17.80 18.40 74.17
N SER A 36 -17.57 17.11 73.90
CA SER A 36 -17.82 16.01 74.82
C SER A 36 -16.76 14.90 74.71
N THR A 37 -15.62 15.11 75.37
CA THR A 37 -14.59 14.08 75.61
C THR A 37 -15.16 12.79 76.25
N ALA A 38 -16.22 12.91 77.04
CA ALA A 38 -16.93 11.78 77.62
C ALA A 38 -17.79 11.02 76.58
N ALA A 39 -18.31 11.67 75.55
CA ALA A 39 -18.98 10.99 74.44
C ALA A 39 -17.99 10.17 73.62
N ILE A 40 -16.76 10.68 73.41
CA ILE A 40 -15.67 9.94 72.77
C ILE A 40 -15.37 8.66 73.55
N ALA A 41 -15.10 8.76 74.86
CA ALA A 41 -14.91 7.57 75.70
C ALA A 41 -16.12 6.61 75.67
N THR A 42 -17.35 7.13 75.57
CA THR A 42 -18.57 6.30 75.46
C THR A 42 -18.58 5.50 74.16
N TRP A 43 -18.40 6.13 72.99
CA TRP A 43 -18.46 5.38 71.72
C TRP A 43 -17.22 4.50 71.48
N VAL A 44 -16.06 4.84 72.05
CA VAL A 44 -14.89 3.93 72.09
C VAL A 44 -15.23 2.69 72.93
N MET A 45 -15.90 2.83 74.09
CA MET A 45 -16.36 1.69 74.89
C MET A 45 -17.45 0.87 74.17
N ASP A 46 -18.41 1.53 73.52
CA ASP A 46 -19.51 0.89 72.80
C ASP A 46 -19.05 0.08 71.57
N SER A 47 -17.79 0.23 71.13
CA SER A 47 -17.16 -0.64 70.12
C SER A 47 -17.03 -2.11 70.58
N GLY A 48 -17.03 -2.34 71.90
CA GLY A 48 -16.82 -3.66 72.49
C GLY A 48 -15.38 -4.17 72.41
N ARG A 49 -14.41 -3.36 71.96
CA ARG A 49 -13.00 -3.74 71.77
C ARG A 49 -12.10 -3.54 73.01
N PHE A 50 -12.64 -2.98 74.10
CA PHE A 50 -11.87 -2.54 75.29
C PHE A 50 -12.54 -2.93 76.62
N THR A 51 -11.77 -3.09 77.70
CA THR A 51 -12.32 -3.50 79.03
C THR A 51 -12.86 -2.33 79.83
N SER A 52 -12.23 -1.16 79.72
CA SER A 52 -12.75 0.09 80.24
C SER A 52 -12.21 1.27 79.43
N VAL A 53 -12.97 2.37 79.41
CA VAL A 53 -12.55 3.62 78.76
C VAL A 53 -12.90 4.78 79.67
N ASP A 54 -11.86 5.41 80.25
CA ASP A 54 -11.99 6.62 81.06
C ASP A 54 -11.87 7.87 80.19
N SER A 55 -12.40 9.00 80.66
CA SER A 55 -12.17 10.32 80.04
C SER A 55 -11.66 11.36 81.04
N ARG A 56 -10.76 12.22 80.59
CA ARG A 56 -10.22 13.36 81.37
C ARG A 56 -10.19 14.63 80.53
N THR A 57 -10.49 15.75 81.20
CA THR A 57 -10.33 17.11 80.67
C THR A 57 -9.32 17.93 81.49
N ASP A 58 -8.49 17.25 82.29
CA ASP A 58 -7.44 17.87 83.11
C ASP A 58 -6.42 18.60 82.21
N LEU A 59 -6.05 19.84 82.57
CA LEU A 59 -5.10 20.64 81.75
C LEU A 59 -3.68 20.04 81.70
N THR A 60 -3.34 19.20 82.68
CA THR A 60 -2.11 18.42 82.79
C THR A 60 -2.41 17.11 83.52
N VAL A 61 -1.99 15.97 83.00
CA VAL A 61 -2.12 14.66 83.66
C VAL A 61 -0.72 14.13 84.02
N PRO A 62 -0.43 13.69 85.27
CA PRO A 62 0.88 13.15 85.61
C PRO A 62 1.19 11.81 84.92
N LEU A 63 2.46 11.58 84.57
CA LEU A 63 2.95 10.32 83.97
C LEU A 63 2.47 9.06 84.71
N ALA A 64 2.52 9.06 86.04
CA ALA A 64 2.09 7.93 86.88
C ALA A 64 0.58 7.63 86.81
N THR A 65 -0.22 8.54 86.25
CA THR A 65 -1.63 8.30 85.90
C THR A 65 -1.74 7.70 84.51
N LEU A 66 -0.97 8.18 83.52
CA LEU A 66 -0.94 7.62 82.16
C LEU A 66 -0.47 6.15 82.18
N GLN A 67 0.58 5.85 82.94
CA GLN A 67 1.10 4.49 83.19
C GLN A 67 0.13 3.56 83.95
N GLY A 68 -1.07 4.04 84.32
CA GLY A 68 -2.14 3.23 84.87
C GLY A 68 -3.14 2.71 83.82
N TYR A 69 -2.95 3.08 82.55
CA TYR A 69 -3.78 2.71 81.40
C TYR A 69 -2.91 2.00 80.35
N ASP A 70 -3.53 1.08 79.61
CA ASP A 70 -2.85 0.27 78.59
C ASP A 70 -2.64 1.05 77.28
N ALA A 71 -3.48 2.05 76.99
CA ALA A 71 -3.25 3.04 75.94
C ALA A 71 -3.87 4.41 76.26
N VAL A 72 -3.35 5.47 75.63
CA VAL A 72 -3.83 6.85 75.78
C VAL A 72 -4.23 7.43 74.41
N LEU A 73 -5.46 7.95 74.31
CA LEU A 73 -5.90 8.82 73.22
C LEU A 73 -5.78 10.28 73.68
N PHE A 74 -4.87 11.05 73.09
CA PHE A 74 -4.67 12.47 73.41
C PHE A 74 -5.12 13.39 72.28
N PHE A 75 -5.88 14.44 72.65
CA PHE A 75 -6.18 15.54 71.75
C PHE A 75 -6.33 16.86 72.51
N THR A 76 -6.44 17.97 71.79
CA THR A 76 -6.48 19.31 72.40
C THR A 76 -7.38 20.25 71.64
N ASN A 77 -8.03 21.14 72.38
CA ASN A 77 -8.72 22.32 71.87
C ASN A 77 -8.31 23.57 72.69
N GLY A 78 -7.11 23.50 73.30
CA GLY A 78 -6.45 24.62 73.97
C GLY A 78 -6.31 24.48 75.49
N GLY A 79 -5.86 25.56 76.13
CA GLY A 79 -5.84 25.74 77.59
C GLY A 79 -4.86 24.88 78.40
N GLY A 80 -4.28 23.83 77.82
CA GLY A 80 -3.27 22.98 78.45
C GLY A 80 -1.89 23.64 78.55
N ASP A 81 -1.02 23.08 79.38
CA ASP A 81 0.40 23.42 79.38
C ASP A 81 1.11 22.61 78.28
N SER A 82 1.35 23.28 77.15
CA SER A 82 1.96 22.71 75.94
C SER A 82 3.31 22.01 76.18
N GLU A 83 4.17 22.60 77.00
CA GLU A 83 5.50 22.05 77.29
C GLU A 83 5.38 20.87 78.25
N THR A 84 4.68 21.05 79.39
CA THR A 84 4.50 19.98 80.39
C THR A 84 3.78 18.75 79.83
N ASN A 85 2.76 18.95 78.97
CA ASN A 85 2.04 17.83 78.36
C ASN A 85 2.90 17.11 77.30
N GLY A 86 3.66 17.85 76.48
CA GLY A 86 4.60 17.27 75.53
C GLY A 86 5.74 16.49 76.19
N ASP A 87 6.29 17.00 77.29
CA ASP A 87 7.28 16.28 78.09
C ASP A 87 6.68 15.00 78.69
N THR A 88 5.46 15.06 79.22
CA THR A 88 4.81 13.91 79.86
C THR A 88 4.43 12.81 78.87
N LEU A 89 4.01 13.17 77.65
CA LEU A 89 3.72 12.20 76.59
C LEU A 89 4.99 11.55 76.03
N ALA A 90 6.10 12.30 75.92
CA ALA A 90 7.40 11.73 75.58
C ALA A 90 7.92 10.77 76.67
N ASP A 91 7.81 11.13 77.96
CA ASP A 91 8.15 10.26 79.08
C ASP A 91 7.27 8.97 79.12
N TYR A 92 6.06 9.02 78.58
CA TYR A 92 5.16 7.86 78.45
C TYR A 92 5.57 6.95 77.29
N LEU A 93 5.90 7.52 76.12
CA LEU A 93 6.50 6.79 74.98
C LEU A 93 7.85 6.13 75.34
N ASP A 94 8.73 6.85 76.06
CA ASP A 94 10.00 6.32 76.58
C ASP A 94 9.79 5.11 77.53
N GLY A 95 8.60 5.02 78.15
CA GLY A 95 8.17 3.89 78.96
C GLY A 95 7.59 2.71 78.18
N GLY A 96 7.48 2.83 76.85
CA GLY A 96 6.79 1.88 75.98
C GLY A 96 5.26 1.99 76.02
N GLY A 97 4.72 3.16 76.38
CA GLY A 97 3.29 3.40 76.51
C GLY A 97 2.58 3.68 75.17
N PRO A 98 1.60 2.86 74.75
CA PRO A 98 0.83 3.05 73.53
C PRO A 98 0.07 4.38 73.46
N LEU A 99 0.32 5.18 72.42
CA LEU A 99 -0.21 6.54 72.31
C LEU A 99 -0.85 6.79 70.94
N VAL A 100 -2.08 7.32 70.95
CA VAL A 100 -2.71 7.91 69.76
C VAL A 100 -2.86 9.42 69.99
N VAL A 101 -2.37 10.25 69.07
CA VAL A 101 -2.46 11.72 69.13
C VAL A 101 -3.28 12.26 67.97
N MET A 102 -4.19 13.20 68.23
CA MET A 102 -5.11 13.75 67.22
C MET A 102 -5.03 15.27 67.03
N THR A 103 -5.76 15.79 66.04
CA THR A 103 -5.77 17.19 65.56
C THR A 103 -5.76 18.28 66.64
N PHE A 104 -5.18 19.41 66.23
CA PHE A 104 -4.79 20.61 66.94
C PHE A 104 -3.51 20.48 67.76
N ALA A 105 -2.99 19.26 67.95
CA ALA A 105 -1.64 19.05 68.46
C ALA A 105 -0.57 19.65 67.51
N TRP A 106 -0.81 19.65 66.20
CA TRP A 106 0.15 20.06 65.16
C TRP A 106 -0.23 21.34 64.43
N ALA A 107 -0.49 22.41 65.19
CA ALA A 107 -1.02 23.66 64.67
C ALA A 107 -0.25 24.91 65.15
N GLU A 108 0.14 25.83 64.28
CA GLU A 108 0.72 27.15 64.66
C GLU A 108 -0.34 28.17 65.12
N GLN A 109 -1.25 27.78 66.02
CA GLN A 109 -2.40 28.59 66.44
C GLN A 109 -2.40 29.00 67.93
N GLY A 110 -1.35 28.67 68.68
CA GLY A 110 -1.18 29.13 70.06
C GLY A 110 -1.42 28.03 71.09
N GLY A 111 -2.34 28.24 72.04
CA GLY A 111 -2.49 27.40 73.25
C GLY A 111 -2.95 25.96 73.04
N ASN A 112 -3.04 25.49 71.80
CA ASN A 112 -3.41 24.13 71.41
C ASN A 112 -2.19 23.34 70.92
N THR A 113 -1.12 23.99 70.43
CA THR A 113 0.06 23.29 69.90
C THR A 113 0.69 22.40 70.97
N LEU A 114 1.02 21.14 70.65
CA LEU A 114 1.77 20.28 71.55
C LEU A 114 3.27 20.64 71.48
N GLY A 115 3.92 20.73 72.64
CA GLY A 115 5.27 21.27 72.80
C GLY A 115 6.27 20.25 73.37
N GLY A 116 7.17 20.74 74.22
CA GLY A 116 8.06 19.90 75.03
C GLY A 116 8.96 18.96 74.23
N ARG A 117 9.39 17.87 74.86
CA ARG A 117 10.18 16.79 74.25
C ARG A 117 9.47 16.16 73.05
N PHE A 118 8.16 15.90 73.14
CA PHE A 118 7.37 15.29 72.06
C PHE A 118 7.59 15.97 70.70
N ARG A 119 7.60 17.31 70.68
CA ARG A 119 7.87 18.09 69.46
C ARG A 119 9.35 18.27 69.14
N ASN A 120 10.22 18.44 70.14
CA ASN A 120 11.61 18.87 69.94
C ASN A 120 12.63 17.72 69.84
N GLU A 121 12.27 16.51 70.27
CA GLU A 121 13.13 15.32 70.33
C GLU A 121 12.63 14.19 69.41
N GLN A 122 12.00 14.56 68.29
CA GLN A 122 11.59 13.69 67.17
C GLN A 122 10.47 12.65 67.40
N TYR A 123 9.80 12.59 68.55
CA TYR A 123 8.65 11.66 68.77
C TYR A 123 7.44 11.90 67.85
N SER A 124 7.26 13.14 67.37
CA SER A 124 6.15 13.54 66.52
C SER A 124 6.18 12.88 65.12
N PRO A 125 5.13 12.15 64.69
CA PRO A 125 5.04 11.63 63.31
C PRO A 125 4.83 12.74 62.24
N PHE A 126 4.41 13.93 62.67
CA PHE A 126 4.08 15.05 61.79
C PHE A 126 4.96 16.28 62.02
N VAL A 127 5.26 16.99 60.94
CA VAL A 127 5.94 18.28 60.91
C VAL A 127 4.91 19.39 60.63
N ILE A 128 4.85 20.40 61.49
CA ILE A 128 3.87 21.49 61.38
C ILE A 128 4.23 22.43 60.22
N GLN A 129 3.29 22.62 59.29
CA GLN A 129 3.41 23.53 58.13
C GLN A 129 2.60 24.83 58.27
N GLY A 130 1.92 25.04 59.41
CA GLY A 130 1.26 26.29 59.75
C GLY A 130 0.06 26.10 60.67
N ALA A 131 -0.93 26.99 60.54
CA ALA A 131 -2.22 26.85 61.22
C ALA A 131 -3.03 25.67 60.65
N SER A 132 -3.83 25.01 61.50
CA SER A 132 -4.81 23.99 61.09
C SER A 132 -5.73 24.48 59.98
N LEU A 133 -6.21 23.51 59.21
CA LEU A 133 -7.13 23.69 58.10
C LEU A 133 -8.57 23.69 58.61
N TYR A 134 -9.39 24.49 57.94
CA TYR A 134 -10.83 24.64 58.18
C TYR A 134 -11.55 24.45 56.83
N SER A 135 -11.34 23.27 56.25
CA SER A 135 -11.76 22.94 54.89
C SER A 135 -11.84 21.44 54.70
N ASP A 136 -13.02 20.99 54.26
CA ASP A 136 -13.34 19.59 54.02
C ASP A 136 -12.33 18.93 53.08
N SER A 137 -11.88 17.74 53.47
CA SER A 137 -11.24 16.78 52.57
C SER A 137 -11.73 15.39 52.95
N SER A 138 -11.75 14.50 51.95
CA SER A 138 -12.16 13.11 52.12
C SER A 138 -10.96 12.17 52.19
N LEU A 139 -11.20 10.92 52.61
CA LEU A 139 -10.22 9.83 52.58
C LEU A 139 -9.55 9.75 51.19
N GLY A 140 -8.21 9.78 51.18
CA GLY A 140 -7.38 9.57 50.00
C GLY A 140 -6.82 8.15 49.98
N GLU A 141 -5.55 8.02 49.61
CA GLU A 141 -4.83 6.74 49.59
C GLU A 141 -4.57 6.21 51.01
N THR A 142 -4.71 4.91 51.20
CA THR A 142 -4.43 4.16 52.44
C THR A 142 -3.35 3.11 52.19
N ASP A 143 -2.72 2.59 53.25
CA ASP A 143 -1.67 1.55 53.17
C ASP A 143 -2.20 0.10 53.20
N GLY A 144 -3.52 -0.10 53.09
CA GLY A 144 -4.17 -1.43 53.13
C GLY A 144 -4.13 -2.15 54.49
N SER A 145 -3.53 -1.56 55.52
CA SER A 145 -3.34 -2.21 56.82
C SER A 145 -4.62 -2.37 57.66
N SER A 146 -4.53 -3.17 58.73
CA SER A 146 -5.51 -3.34 59.82
C SER A 146 -6.12 -2.04 60.36
N LEU A 147 -5.42 -0.91 60.22
CA LEU A 147 -5.94 0.41 60.57
C LEU A 147 -7.24 0.77 59.83
N TRP A 148 -7.42 0.25 58.61
CA TRP A 148 -8.49 0.60 57.68
C TRP A 148 -9.62 -0.45 57.59
N GLU A 149 -9.60 -1.52 58.40
CA GLU A 149 -10.69 -2.50 58.51
C GLU A 149 -12.02 -1.77 58.82
N ASP A 150 -13.05 -1.96 57.99
CA ASP A 150 -14.35 -1.27 58.06
C ASP A 150 -14.28 0.29 57.97
N VAL A 151 -13.29 0.86 57.25
CA VAL A 151 -13.13 2.32 57.03
C VAL A 151 -13.25 2.70 55.54
N ASP A 152 -14.45 2.59 54.97
CA ASP A 152 -14.73 2.94 53.57
C ASP A 152 -14.77 4.45 53.30
N SER A 153 -15.19 5.24 54.29
CA SER A 153 -15.48 6.67 54.09
C SER A 153 -15.02 7.53 55.25
N LEU A 154 -14.39 8.65 54.95
CA LEU A 154 -14.05 9.66 55.95
C LEU A 154 -14.08 11.04 55.30
N THR A 155 -14.62 12.04 55.99
CA THR A 155 -14.50 13.46 55.61
C THR A 155 -14.44 14.32 56.86
N ALA A 156 -13.46 15.22 56.93
CA ALA A 156 -13.25 16.10 58.09
C ALA A 156 -12.88 17.53 57.65
N ASN A 157 -13.43 18.52 58.35
CA ASN A 157 -13.14 19.95 58.15
C ASN A 157 -11.94 20.40 58.98
N TYR A 158 -11.91 20.01 60.25
CA TYR A 158 -10.86 20.36 61.23
C TYR A 158 -9.72 19.34 61.14
N ARG A 159 -8.65 19.73 60.46
CA ARG A 159 -7.46 18.91 60.16
C ARG A 159 -6.20 19.73 60.41
N ASP A 160 -5.08 19.11 60.78
CA ASP A 160 -3.83 19.88 60.92
C ASP A 160 -3.11 20.08 59.58
N ASN A 161 -2.45 21.23 59.42
CA ASN A 161 -1.64 21.51 58.22
C ASN A 161 -0.23 20.98 58.46
N VAL A 162 -0.01 19.72 58.07
CA VAL A 162 1.20 18.95 58.36
C VAL A 162 1.82 18.35 57.12
N GLU A 163 3.12 18.07 57.23
CA GLU A 163 3.86 17.12 56.38
C GLU A 163 4.31 15.93 57.24
N LEU A 164 4.68 14.82 56.58
CA LEU A 164 5.23 13.63 57.24
C LEU A 164 6.65 13.93 57.75
N ASP A 165 6.98 13.48 58.96
CA ASP A 165 8.38 13.50 59.43
C ASP A 165 9.21 12.43 58.70
N ALA A 166 10.49 12.71 58.44
CA ALA A 166 11.34 11.85 57.61
C ALA A 166 11.58 10.45 58.19
N ASP A 167 11.44 10.29 59.51
CA ASP A 167 11.57 9.00 60.20
C ASP A 167 10.20 8.42 60.63
N ALA A 168 9.09 8.87 60.02
CA ALA A 168 7.73 8.39 60.28
C ALA A 168 7.16 7.58 59.10
N THR A 169 6.32 6.58 59.39
CA THR A 169 5.62 5.79 58.37
C THR A 169 4.27 6.43 58.06
N LEU A 170 4.02 6.80 56.80
CA LEU A 170 2.69 7.22 56.35
C LEU A 170 1.77 6.01 56.32
N ARG A 171 0.63 6.07 57.01
CA ARG A 171 -0.40 5.02 57.00
C ARG A 171 -1.57 5.36 56.06
N GLY A 172 -1.81 6.65 55.80
CA GLY A 172 -2.80 7.11 54.82
C GLY A 172 -2.89 8.63 54.68
N SER A 173 -3.59 9.09 53.65
CA SER A 173 -3.63 10.49 53.19
C SER A 173 -5.05 11.04 53.03
N TRP A 174 -5.16 12.36 52.95
CA TRP A 174 -6.36 13.08 52.52
C TRP A 174 -6.33 13.31 51.00
N THR A 175 -7.50 13.47 50.38
CA THR A 175 -7.60 13.83 48.95
C THR A 175 -6.93 15.15 48.54
N ASP A 176 -6.53 16.01 49.50
CA ASP A 176 -5.69 17.20 49.25
C ASP A 176 -4.18 16.93 49.34
N GLY A 177 -3.75 15.66 49.40
CA GLY A 177 -2.37 15.20 49.39
C GLY A 177 -1.65 15.31 50.74
N ARG A 178 -2.34 15.72 51.81
CA ARG A 178 -1.77 15.82 53.16
C ARG A 178 -1.85 14.50 53.92
N PRO A 179 -0.91 14.22 54.85
CA PRO A 179 -1.02 13.08 55.75
C PRO A 179 -2.32 13.09 56.55
N LEU A 180 -2.99 11.94 56.59
CA LEU A 180 -4.16 11.68 57.43
C LEU A 180 -3.73 10.89 58.66
N ALA A 181 -3.04 9.78 58.44
CA ALA A 181 -2.52 8.90 59.49
C ALA A 181 -1.02 8.64 59.28
N ALA A 182 -0.24 8.71 60.35
CA ALA A 182 1.18 8.34 60.33
C ALA A 182 1.64 7.82 61.69
N GLU A 183 2.62 6.92 61.68
CA GLU A 183 3.14 6.26 62.88
C GLU A 183 4.63 6.58 63.09
N LYS A 184 5.02 6.77 64.35
CA LYS A 184 6.42 6.87 64.75
C LYS A 184 6.63 6.38 66.19
N GLU A 185 7.53 5.41 66.37
CA GLU A 185 8.00 4.92 67.68
C GLU A 185 6.89 4.67 68.74
N GLY A 186 5.77 4.04 68.34
CA GLY A 186 4.64 3.73 69.22
C GLY A 186 3.61 4.87 69.40
N CYS A 187 3.81 6.00 68.71
CA CYS A 187 2.83 7.07 68.56
C CYS A 187 2.14 6.97 67.18
N LEU A 188 0.82 6.78 67.17
CA LEU A 188 0.00 6.87 65.97
C LEU A 188 -0.72 8.23 65.92
N ALA A 189 -0.50 8.99 64.85
CA ALA A 189 -1.06 10.32 64.65
C ALA A 189 -2.26 10.29 63.71
N LEU A 190 -3.36 10.99 64.06
CA LEU A 190 -4.58 11.12 63.24
C LEU A 190 -4.95 12.60 63.03
N SER A 191 -4.89 13.08 61.78
CA SER A 191 -5.14 14.47 61.39
C SER A 191 -6.62 14.80 61.16
N PHE A 192 -7.50 14.39 62.08
CA PHE A 192 -8.87 14.92 62.19
C PHE A 192 -9.28 15.15 63.65
N PHE A 193 -10.19 16.09 63.89
CA PHE A 193 -10.73 16.34 65.24
C PHE A 193 -11.82 15.30 65.59
N PRO A 194 -11.71 14.53 66.69
CA PRO A 194 -12.58 13.39 66.99
C PRO A 194 -13.97 13.73 67.52
N ASP A 195 -14.25 15.00 67.84
CA ASP A 195 -15.50 15.40 68.50
C ASP A 195 -16.57 15.86 67.50
N ASP A 196 -17.53 14.97 67.24
CA ASP A 196 -18.62 15.21 66.31
C ASP A 196 -19.72 16.15 66.84
N SER A 197 -19.63 16.61 68.10
CA SER A 197 -20.54 17.62 68.66
C SER A 197 -20.58 18.91 67.85
N TYR A 198 -19.53 19.18 67.07
CA TYR A 198 -19.41 20.34 66.19
C TYR A 198 -20.00 20.12 64.78
N GLY A 199 -20.20 18.86 64.35
CA GLY A 199 -20.72 18.51 63.01
C GLY A 199 -19.70 18.60 61.87
N GLU A 200 -18.41 18.60 62.20
CA GLU A 200 -17.29 18.93 61.30
C GLU A 200 -16.50 17.68 60.85
N ILE A 201 -17.08 16.50 61.10
CA ILE A 201 -16.56 15.18 60.72
C ILE A 201 -17.70 14.21 60.42
N SER A 202 -17.51 13.34 59.43
CA SER A 202 -18.48 12.33 58.99
C SER A 202 -17.81 11.11 58.35
N GLY A 203 -18.55 10.00 58.26
CA GLY A 203 -18.03 8.70 57.83
C GLY A 203 -17.58 7.85 59.02
N ASP A 204 -16.68 6.92 58.75
CA ASP A 204 -16.27 5.79 59.60
C ASP A 204 -15.11 6.16 60.55
N TYR A 205 -14.98 7.46 60.86
CA TYR A 205 -13.92 8.01 61.73
C TYR A 205 -13.84 7.35 63.12
N ARG A 206 -14.98 6.85 63.63
CA ARG A 206 -15.04 6.16 64.93
C ARG A 206 -14.36 4.80 64.85
N THR A 207 -14.59 4.07 63.75
CA THR A 207 -13.91 2.81 63.45
C THR A 207 -12.42 3.04 63.34
N LEU A 208 -11.98 4.05 62.58
CA LEU A 208 -10.56 4.41 62.46
C LEU A 208 -9.89 4.73 63.80
N VAL A 209 -10.56 5.45 64.72
CA VAL A 209 -10.02 5.71 66.07
C VAL A 209 -9.95 4.44 66.93
N VAL A 210 -10.93 3.54 66.80
CA VAL A 210 -10.92 2.24 67.49
C VAL A 210 -9.80 1.35 66.96
N ASN A 211 -9.64 1.25 65.63
CA ASN A 211 -8.57 0.51 64.98
C ASN A 211 -7.20 1.07 65.38
N ALA A 212 -7.04 2.39 65.36
CA ALA A 212 -5.82 3.07 65.82
C ALA A 212 -5.45 2.71 67.27
N LEU A 213 -6.43 2.61 68.18
CA LEU A 213 -6.21 2.20 69.57
C LEU A 213 -5.87 0.70 69.70
N VAL A 214 -6.45 -0.16 68.86
CA VAL A 214 -6.10 -1.59 68.80
C VAL A 214 -4.69 -1.78 68.22
N GLU A 215 -4.33 -1.02 67.20
CA GLU A 215 -3.03 -1.05 66.53
C GLU A 215 -1.89 -0.74 67.52
N VAL A 216 -1.96 0.38 68.25
CA VAL A 216 -0.90 0.78 69.20
C VAL A 216 -0.78 -0.16 70.40
N LEU A 217 -1.83 -0.90 70.74
CA LEU A 217 -1.79 -1.98 71.74
C LEU A 217 -1.04 -3.24 71.25
N GLY A 218 -0.56 -3.23 70.00
CA GLY A 218 0.09 -4.34 69.33
C GLY A 218 -0.93 -5.22 68.62
N GLY A 219 -1.61 -4.65 67.61
CA GLY A 219 -2.54 -5.36 66.73
C GLY A 219 -1.97 -6.70 66.24
N GLY A 220 -2.79 -7.75 66.21
CA GLY A 220 -2.32 -9.13 66.04
C GLY A 220 -2.14 -9.91 67.35
N ARG A 221 -3.04 -9.69 68.32
CA ARG A 221 -3.21 -10.60 69.47
C ARG A 221 -4.66 -10.99 69.64
N CYS A 222 -4.89 -12.30 69.67
CA CYS A 222 -6.17 -12.91 70.00
C CYS A 222 -6.79 -12.26 71.26
N LEU A 223 -8.10 -11.99 71.22
CA LEU A 223 -8.84 -11.26 72.27
C LEU A 223 -9.09 -12.16 73.50
N GLY A 224 -7.99 -12.55 74.14
CA GLY A 224 -7.89 -13.50 75.24
C GLY A 224 -6.44 -13.72 75.71
N GLY A 225 -5.44 -13.55 74.83
CA GLY A 225 -4.03 -13.71 75.17
C GLY A 225 -3.14 -13.93 73.94
N ALA A 226 -1.99 -14.57 74.16
CA ALA A 226 -1.27 -15.22 73.07
C ALA A 226 -1.99 -16.51 72.68
N PRO A 227 -1.88 -16.97 71.42
CA PRO A 227 -2.42 -18.25 70.96
C PRO A 227 -2.09 -19.37 71.94
N ASN A 228 -3.11 -20.15 72.32
CA ASN A 228 -2.99 -21.16 73.37
C ASN A 228 -3.63 -22.52 73.02
N GLY A 229 -4.18 -22.64 71.81
CA GLY A 229 -4.84 -23.83 71.29
C GLY A 229 -6.25 -24.04 71.84
N LEU A 230 -6.89 -22.99 72.36
CA LEU A 230 -8.25 -23.01 72.89
C LEU A 230 -9.03 -21.81 72.38
N ARG A 231 -9.92 -22.07 71.42
CA ARG A 231 -10.87 -21.08 70.93
C ARG A 231 -11.77 -20.54 72.05
N GLU A 232 -11.55 -19.28 72.43
CA GLU A 232 -12.26 -18.54 73.46
C GLU A 232 -12.90 -17.25 72.89
N GLY A 233 -13.75 -16.58 73.68
CA GLY A 233 -14.33 -15.27 73.30
C GLY A 233 -15.03 -15.22 71.94
N ASN A 234 -14.55 -14.32 71.08
CA ASN A 234 -15.01 -14.08 69.70
C ASN A 234 -14.02 -14.58 68.63
N GLU A 235 -13.04 -15.40 69.02
CA GLU A 235 -12.07 -16.02 68.10
C GLU A 235 -12.79 -16.92 67.09
N GLU A 236 -12.30 -16.95 65.85
CA GLU A 236 -12.79 -17.89 64.85
C GLU A 236 -12.08 -19.25 64.94
N CYS A 237 -10.81 -19.23 65.31
CA CYS A 237 -9.89 -20.34 65.51
C CYS A 237 -8.80 -19.96 66.55
N ASP A 238 -8.07 -20.96 67.07
CA ASP A 238 -6.81 -20.85 67.84
C ASP A 238 -6.20 -22.27 67.87
N ASP A 239 -5.06 -22.46 67.20
CA ASP A 239 -4.24 -23.69 67.15
C ASP A 239 -3.05 -23.66 68.11
N GLY A 240 -2.70 -22.47 68.62
CA GLY A 240 -1.76 -22.31 69.73
C GLY A 240 -0.30 -22.06 69.35
N ASP A 241 -0.04 -21.64 68.13
CA ASP A 241 1.24 -21.04 67.75
C ASP A 241 1.07 -19.66 67.10
N MET A 242 2.10 -19.14 66.44
CA MET A 242 2.15 -17.74 65.96
C MET A 242 2.60 -17.71 64.50
N ASP A 243 2.06 -18.63 63.70
CA ASP A 243 2.26 -18.74 62.27
C ASP A 243 1.03 -18.18 61.54
N ASP A 244 1.21 -17.32 60.54
CA ASP A 244 0.09 -16.84 59.69
C ASP A 244 -0.04 -17.69 58.40
N GLU A 245 0.95 -18.55 58.10
CA GLU A 245 1.01 -19.43 56.91
C GLU A 245 0.20 -20.74 57.10
N ASP A 246 -0.71 -20.80 58.08
CA ASP A 246 -1.55 -21.97 58.37
C ASP A 246 -3.06 -21.66 58.39
N ALA A 247 -3.91 -22.55 58.91
CA ALA A 247 -5.36 -22.40 58.90
C ALA A 247 -5.91 -21.32 59.85
N CYS A 248 -5.11 -20.80 60.78
CA CYS A 248 -5.50 -19.71 61.70
C CYS A 248 -4.45 -18.62 61.73
N THR A 249 -4.80 -17.40 61.35
CA THR A 249 -3.87 -16.28 61.50
C THR A 249 -3.64 -15.95 62.97
N THR A 250 -2.50 -15.33 63.28
CA THR A 250 -2.11 -14.85 64.62
C THR A 250 -3.10 -13.87 65.24
N SER A 251 -4.04 -13.34 64.44
CA SER A 251 -5.20 -12.56 64.87
C SER A 251 -6.42 -13.41 65.30
N CYS A 252 -6.28 -14.73 65.39
CA CYS A 252 -7.33 -15.71 65.67
C CYS A 252 -8.55 -15.65 64.71
N ARG A 253 -8.26 -15.45 63.41
CA ARG A 253 -9.22 -15.51 62.29
C ARG A 253 -8.90 -16.71 61.41
N ASN A 254 -9.94 -17.36 60.85
CA ASN A 254 -9.66 -18.41 59.86
C ASN A 254 -8.95 -17.79 58.67
N ALA A 255 -7.92 -18.49 58.20
CA ALA A 255 -7.30 -18.31 56.89
C ALA A 255 -8.33 -18.05 55.78
N ARG A 256 -8.06 -17.05 54.94
CA ARG A 256 -8.83 -16.72 53.74
C ARG A 256 -7.89 -16.34 52.61
N CYS A 257 -8.41 -16.47 51.40
CA CYS A 257 -7.80 -15.80 50.25
C CYS A 257 -7.98 -14.29 50.38
N GLY A 258 -6.94 -13.53 50.07
CA GLY A 258 -6.90 -12.08 50.20
C GLY A 258 -6.51 -11.60 51.59
N ASP A 259 -5.78 -12.40 52.39
CA ASP A 259 -5.28 -11.98 53.72
C ASP A 259 -3.75 -11.75 53.78
N ALA A 260 -3.09 -11.74 52.62
CA ALA A 260 -1.67 -11.48 52.35
C ALA A 260 -0.69 -12.58 52.77
N PHE A 261 -1.19 -13.78 53.10
CA PHE A 261 -0.37 -14.94 53.48
C PHE A 261 -0.59 -16.12 52.55
N VAL A 262 0.45 -16.55 51.83
CA VAL A 262 0.36 -17.67 50.86
C VAL A 262 0.60 -19.02 51.54
N ARG A 263 -0.46 -19.79 51.76
CA ARG A 263 -0.40 -21.11 52.44
C ARG A 263 -0.08 -22.24 51.48
N ALA A 264 1.14 -22.77 51.62
CA ALA A 264 1.69 -23.80 50.75
C ALA A 264 0.80 -25.06 50.61
N GLY A 265 0.07 -25.16 49.49
CA GLY A 265 -0.79 -26.29 49.15
C GLY A 265 -2.26 -26.16 49.58
N ALA A 266 -2.65 -24.99 50.11
CA ALA A 266 -4.04 -24.57 50.22
C ALA A 266 -4.39 -23.53 49.13
N GLU A 267 -3.46 -22.60 48.85
CA GLU A 267 -3.54 -21.62 47.76
C GLU A 267 -2.26 -21.58 46.90
N GLU A 268 -2.39 -21.01 45.70
CA GLU A 268 -1.28 -20.83 44.74
C GLU A 268 -0.71 -19.40 44.77
N CYS A 269 -1.52 -18.42 45.19
CA CYS A 269 -1.18 -17.02 45.40
C CYS A 269 -2.05 -16.44 46.53
N ASP A 270 -1.69 -15.25 47.02
CA ASP A 270 -2.51 -14.36 47.84
C ASP A 270 -1.87 -12.95 47.73
N ASP A 271 -2.65 -11.94 47.38
CA ASP A 271 -2.21 -10.55 47.19
C ASP A 271 -2.86 -9.56 48.18
N GLY A 272 -3.49 -10.08 49.25
CA GLY A 272 -4.02 -9.29 50.34
C GLY A 272 -5.35 -8.58 50.06
N ASN A 273 -6.09 -8.98 49.02
CA ASN A 273 -7.40 -8.42 48.74
C ASN A 273 -8.38 -9.41 48.05
N GLU A 274 -9.65 -8.99 47.86
CA GLU A 274 -10.72 -9.80 47.23
C GLU A 274 -11.11 -9.28 45.81
N VAL A 275 -10.15 -8.81 45.02
CA VAL A 275 -10.33 -8.47 43.60
C VAL A 275 -9.97 -9.69 42.74
N ASP A 276 -10.61 -9.83 41.57
CA ASP A 276 -10.40 -10.95 40.63
C ASP A 276 -9.62 -10.48 39.38
N THR A 277 -8.90 -9.34 39.42
CA THR A 277 -8.34 -8.69 38.22
C THR A 277 -6.92 -8.14 38.40
N ASP A 278 -6.21 -8.56 39.44
CA ASP A 278 -4.87 -8.11 39.82
C ASP A 278 -3.84 -9.26 39.89
N ALA A 279 -3.34 -9.71 41.06
CA ALA A 279 -2.28 -10.73 41.09
C ALA A 279 -2.80 -12.14 41.46
N CYS A 280 -4.00 -12.25 42.02
CA CYS A 280 -4.61 -13.48 42.44
C CYS A 280 -6.14 -13.44 42.28
N LEU A 281 -6.80 -14.58 42.03
CA LEU A 281 -8.26 -14.64 42.11
C LEU A 281 -8.71 -14.67 43.58
N THR A 282 -9.96 -14.25 43.86
CA THR A 282 -10.66 -14.55 45.13
C THR A 282 -10.79 -16.05 45.44
N SER A 283 -10.50 -16.91 44.46
CA SER A 283 -10.42 -18.37 44.60
C SER A 283 -9.02 -18.90 44.92
N CYS A 284 -8.03 -18.01 45.04
CA CYS A 284 -6.63 -18.31 45.35
C CYS A 284 -5.89 -19.18 44.34
N ALA A 285 -6.32 -19.06 43.07
CA ALA A 285 -5.63 -19.55 41.90
C ALA A 285 -4.86 -18.40 41.23
N GLN A 286 -3.68 -18.72 40.71
CA GLN A 286 -2.80 -17.77 40.05
C GLN A 286 -3.39 -17.29 38.72
N ALA A 287 -3.16 -16.01 38.38
CA ALA A 287 -3.50 -15.45 37.08
C ALA A 287 -2.96 -16.33 35.94
N SER A 288 -3.81 -16.65 34.97
CA SER A 288 -3.50 -17.60 33.91
C SER A 288 -4.06 -17.12 32.57
N CYS A 289 -3.16 -16.81 31.65
CA CYS A 289 -3.53 -16.46 30.28
C CYS A 289 -4.50 -17.48 29.65
N GLY A 290 -5.58 -16.97 29.08
CA GLY A 290 -6.63 -17.75 28.44
C GLY A 290 -7.75 -18.19 29.37
N ASP A 291 -8.01 -17.50 30.48
CA ASP A 291 -9.06 -17.84 31.44
C ASP A 291 -10.36 -17.00 31.29
N GLY A 292 -10.32 -15.92 30.53
CA GLY A 292 -11.45 -15.03 30.25
C GLY A 292 -11.48 -13.74 31.10
N ILE A 293 -10.44 -13.47 31.87
CA ILE A 293 -10.30 -12.33 32.77
C ILE A 293 -9.10 -11.51 32.31
N LEU A 294 -9.24 -10.17 32.28
CA LEU A 294 -8.14 -9.27 31.95
C LEU A 294 -7.44 -8.79 33.23
N TRP A 295 -6.18 -9.16 33.41
CA TRP A 295 -5.39 -8.90 34.62
C TRP A 295 -4.56 -7.59 34.52
N ASP A 296 -4.94 -6.55 35.28
CA ASP A 296 -4.37 -5.19 35.12
C ASP A 296 -2.91 -5.11 35.60
N GLY A 297 -2.00 -4.89 34.65
CA GLY A 297 -0.56 -4.74 34.90
C GLY A 297 0.27 -6.00 34.70
N GLU A 298 -0.33 -7.20 34.71
CA GLU A 298 0.34 -8.46 34.40
C GLU A 298 0.20 -8.85 32.91
N GLU A 299 -0.90 -8.48 32.24
CA GLU A 299 -1.13 -8.77 30.83
C GLU A 299 -1.74 -7.61 30.03
N THR A 300 -1.84 -7.80 28.70
CA THR A 300 -2.37 -6.79 27.77
C THR A 300 -3.65 -7.20 27.06
N CYS A 301 -3.97 -8.50 27.07
CA CYS A 301 -5.19 -9.08 26.55
C CYS A 301 -5.46 -10.43 27.23
N ASP A 302 -6.69 -10.91 27.11
CA ASP A 302 -7.10 -12.31 27.29
C ASP A 302 -8.31 -12.54 26.37
N ASP A 303 -8.35 -13.68 25.68
CA ASP A 303 -9.48 -14.10 24.82
C ASP A 303 -10.09 -15.46 25.21
N ALA A 304 -9.92 -15.85 26.47
CA ALA A 304 -10.43 -17.04 27.12
C ALA A 304 -9.93 -18.38 26.52
N ASN A 305 -8.78 -18.37 25.84
CA ASN A 305 -8.14 -19.60 25.37
C ASN A 305 -6.61 -19.48 25.17
N GLN A 306 -5.97 -20.55 24.67
CA GLN A 306 -4.50 -20.67 24.52
C GLN A 306 -4.10 -20.95 23.05
N SER A 307 -4.82 -20.34 22.13
CA SER A 307 -4.42 -20.27 20.73
C SER A 307 -3.52 -19.05 20.54
N ASP A 308 -2.64 -19.10 19.55
CA ASP A 308 -1.81 -17.96 19.14
C ASP A 308 -2.37 -17.31 17.85
N ALA A 309 -3.45 -17.84 17.28
CA ALA A 309 -4.00 -17.48 15.96
C ALA A 309 -5.27 -16.60 16.03
N ASP A 310 -5.54 -16.01 17.19
CA ASP A 310 -6.69 -15.18 17.52
C ASP A 310 -6.27 -13.87 18.20
N ALA A 311 -7.04 -13.30 19.13
CA ALA A 311 -6.85 -11.89 19.51
C ALA A 311 -5.67 -11.67 20.46
N CYS A 312 -5.29 -12.72 21.19
CA CYS A 312 -4.21 -12.74 22.16
C CYS A 312 -3.28 -13.92 21.88
N LEU A 313 -1.99 -13.78 22.15
CA LEU A 313 -1.05 -14.90 22.14
C LEU A 313 -1.15 -15.67 23.46
N SER A 314 -0.68 -16.93 23.49
CA SER A 314 -0.66 -17.76 24.69
C SER A 314 0.29 -17.27 25.81
N ASP A 315 1.06 -16.21 25.57
CA ASP A 315 1.84 -15.45 26.57
C ASP A 315 1.18 -14.14 27.02
N CYS A 316 -0.07 -13.91 26.62
CA CYS A 316 -0.91 -12.76 26.96
C CYS A 316 -0.41 -11.39 26.49
N THR A 317 0.40 -11.41 25.43
CA THR A 317 0.63 -10.26 24.57
C THR A 317 -0.41 -10.23 23.43
N LEU A 318 -0.82 -9.03 23.01
CA LEU A 318 -1.71 -8.86 21.87
C LEU A 318 -1.08 -9.46 20.62
N ASN A 319 -1.79 -10.37 19.96
CA ASN A 319 -1.43 -10.81 18.63
C ASN A 319 -1.44 -9.59 17.69
N VAL A 320 -0.28 -9.32 17.08
CA VAL A 320 -0.03 -8.21 16.17
C VAL A 320 1.04 -8.60 15.15
N CYS A 321 0.64 -8.65 13.89
CA CYS A 321 1.48 -8.48 12.71
C CYS A 321 2.94 -8.02 12.99
N GLY A 322 3.84 -8.95 12.72
CA GLY A 322 5.25 -8.95 13.04
C GLY A 322 5.61 -9.63 14.36
N ASP A 323 4.78 -10.53 14.88
CA ASP A 323 5.06 -11.32 16.09
C ASP A 323 5.36 -12.81 15.82
N GLY A 324 5.08 -13.28 14.61
CA GLY A 324 5.29 -14.65 14.13
C GLY A 324 4.02 -15.50 14.03
N PHE A 325 2.84 -14.94 14.29
CA PHE A 325 1.59 -15.70 14.39
C PHE A 325 0.42 -15.07 13.63
N VAL A 326 0.05 -15.68 12.49
CA VAL A 326 -1.09 -15.23 11.66
C VAL A 326 -2.44 -15.38 12.38
N ARG A 327 -3.13 -14.26 12.60
CA ARG A 327 -4.48 -14.19 13.17
C ARG A 327 -5.59 -14.38 12.15
N GLU A 328 -6.39 -15.44 12.34
CA GLU A 328 -7.40 -15.88 11.37
C GLU A 328 -8.45 -14.79 11.05
N GLY A 329 -8.41 -14.27 9.82
CA GLY A 329 -9.37 -13.31 9.30
C GLY A 329 -9.11 -11.85 9.68
N ALA A 330 -7.91 -11.54 10.19
CA ALA A 330 -7.44 -10.18 10.45
C ALA A 330 -6.15 -9.83 9.69
N GLU A 331 -5.29 -10.80 9.44
CA GLU A 331 -4.11 -10.72 8.57
C GLU A 331 -3.99 -12.01 7.74
N ASP A 332 -3.37 -11.93 6.57
CA ASP A 332 -3.16 -13.08 5.68
C ASP A 332 -1.75 -13.70 5.86
N CYS A 333 -0.78 -12.91 6.35
CA CYS A 333 0.62 -13.31 6.62
C CYS A 333 1.17 -12.73 7.93
N ASP A 334 2.28 -13.31 8.41
CA ASP A 334 3.16 -12.79 9.45
C ASP A 334 4.52 -13.50 9.33
N ASP A 335 5.62 -12.75 9.24
CA ASP A 335 7.01 -13.25 9.12
C ASP A 335 7.90 -12.95 10.35
N ALA A 336 7.28 -12.63 11.47
CA ALA A 336 7.87 -12.23 12.75
C ALA A 336 8.64 -10.90 12.71
N ASN A 337 8.34 -10.01 11.76
CA ASN A 337 8.92 -8.67 11.72
C ASN A 337 7.98 -7.59 11.13
N ARG A 338 8.46 -6.34 11.03
CA ARG A 338 7.67 -5.18 10.55
C ARG A 338 8.42 -4.35 9.53
N ASP A 339 9.30 -5.01 8.79
CA ASP A 339 9.63 -4.53 7.47
C ASP A 339 8.40 -4.74 6.57
N ASN A 340 8.25 -3.89 5.56
CA ASN A 340 7.21 -4.02 4.53
C ASN A 340 7.88 -4.24 3.16
N THR A 341 9.11 -4.77 3.15
CA THR A 341 9.93 -5.01 1.94
C THR A 341 10.34 -6.47 1.80
N ASP A 342 9.76 -7.37 2.60
CA ASP A 342 9.93 -8.82 2.57
C ASP A 342 8.60 -9.57 2.32
N GLU A 343 8.36 -10.73 2.94
CA GLU A 343 7.30 -11.66 2.51
C GLU A 343 5.87 -11.19 2.90
N CYS A 344 5.77 -10.19 3.78
CA CYS A 344 4.52 -9.68 4.33
C CYS A 344 4.46 -8.15 4.33
N VAL A 345 3.50 -7.55 3.61
CA VAL A 345 3.38 -6.08 3.44
C VAL A 345 2.10 -5.61 4.11
N ASP A 346 2.20 -4.78 5.15
CA ASP A 346 1.04 -4.27 5.92
C ASP A 346 0.06 -5.40 6.34
N CYS A 347 0.60 -6.60 6.61
CA CYS A 347 -0.10 -7.80 7.07
C CYS A 347 -0.95 -8.54 6.00
N GLU A 348 -0.76 -8.22 4.72
CA GLU A 348 -1.22 -9.00 3.56
C GLU A 348 -0.02 -9.59 2.81
N ASP A 349 -0.14 -10.76 2.15
CA ASP A 349 1.00 -11.35 1.42
C ASP A 349 1.56 -10.31 0.43
N ALA A 350 2.90 -10.18 0.35
CA ALA A 350 3.56 -9.30 -0.62
C ALA A 350 3.11 -9.60 -2.06
N ARG A 351 2.75 -8.57 -2.82
CA ARG A 351 2.23 -8.69 -4.19
C ARG A 351 2.53 -7.43 -5.00
N CYS A 352 3.18 -7.63 -6.15
CA CYS A 352 3.23 -6.64 -7.22
C CYS A 352 1.94 -5.81 -7.39
N GLY A 353 2.10 -4.50 -7.24
CA GLY A 353 1.09 -3.46 -7.21
C GLY A 353 0.53 -3.12 -5.82
N ASP A 354 1.22 -3.49 -4.72
CA ASP A 354 0.79 -3.16 -3.35
C ASP A 354 1.34 -1.81 -2.84
N GLY A 355 2.42 -1.31 -3.42
CA GLY A 355 3.03 -0.01 -3.15
C GLY A 355 4.43 -0.07 -2.50
N GLU A 356 4.91 -1.25 -2.12
CA GLU A 356 6.24 -1.45 -1.53
C GLU A 356 7.03 -2.50 -2.33
N VAL A 357 8.37 -2.50 -2.25
CA VAL A 357 9.22 -3.36 -3.11
C VAL A 357 9.66 -4.60 -2.36
N TRP A 358 9.29 -5.80 -2.83
CA TRP A 358 9.74 -7.07 -2.24
C TRP A 358 11.21 -7.39 -2.59
N GLU A 359 12.13 -7.20 -1.62
CA GLU A 359 13.58 -7.32 -1.84
C GLU A 359 13.97 -8.72 -2.39
N GLY A 360 14.48 -8.73 -3.63
CA GLY A 360 14.98 -9.92 -4.28
C GLY A 360 13.94 -10.78 -5.01
N HIS A 361 12.68 -10.34 -5.02
CA HIS A 361 11.61 -10.92 -5.85
C HIS A 361 11.12 -9.93 -6.93
N GLU A 362 11.12 -8.64 -6.62
CA GLU A 362 10.61 -7.56 -7.47
C GLU A 362 11.69 -6.47 -7.66
N GLU A 363 11.74 -5.85 -8.84
CA GLU A 363 12.72 -4.78 -9.14
C GLU A 363 12.17 -3.37 -8.90
N CYS A 364 10.85 -3.24 -8.92
CA CYS A 364 10.09 -2.03 -8.61
C CYS A 364 8.70 -2.41 -8.07
N ASP A 365 8.00 -1.41 -7.54
CA ASP A 365 6.55 -1.40 -7.33
C ASP A 365 6.10 0.08 -7.38
N ASP A 366 4.92 0.37 -7.92
CA ASP A 366 4.35 1.72 -7.96
C ASP A 366 2.91 1.83 -7.40
N GLY A 367 2.43 0.78 -6.73
CA GLY A 367 1.12 0.68 -6.11
C GLY A 367 -0.01 0.30 -7.08
N ASN A 368 0.32 -0.24 -8.26
CA ASN A 368 -0.67 -0.76 -9.19
C ASN A 368 -0.13 -1.85 -10.16
N VAL A 369 -0.98 -2.33 -11.06
CA VAL A 369 -0.69 -3.45 -11.99
C VAL A 369 -1.03 -3.08 -13.44
N ILE A 370 -0.61 -1.89 -13.85
CA ILE A 370 -0.70 -1.39 -15.23
C ILE A 370 0.71 -1.46 -15.83
N ASP A 371 0.83 -1.74 -17.12
CA ASP A 371 2.14 -1.91 -17.77
C ASP A 371 2.69 -0.61 -18.39
N ASP A 372 1.92 0.50 -18.38
CA ASP A 372 2.25 1.77 -19.05
C ASP A 372 2.67 2.92 -18.11
N ASP A 373 2.96 2.63 -16.83
CA ASP A 373 3.49 3.57 -15.84
C ASP A 373 4.85 3.16 -15.23
N ALA A 374 5.09 3.33 -13.92
CA ALA A 374 6.46 3.38 -13.39
C ALA A 374 7.05 1.99 -13.07
N CYS A 375 6.20 0.97 -13.04
CA CYS A 375 6.55 -0.43 -12.84
C CYS A 375 5.60 -1.32 -13.65
N SER A 376 6.05 -2.44 -14.22
CA SER A 376 5.16 -3.33 -14.98
C SER A 376 4.22 -4.13 -14.06
N SER A 377 3.18 -4.76 -14.62
CA SER A 377 2.36 -5.74 -13.86
C SER A 377 3.08 -7.05 -13.51
N SER A 378 4.34 -7.22 -13.93
CA SER A 378 5.26 -8.27 -13.48
C SER A 378 6.29 -7.78 -12.43
N CYS A 379 6.22 -6.51 -12.04
CA CYS A 379 7.16 -5.83 -11.14
C CYS A 379 8.63 -5.87 -11.59
N GLU A 380 8.78 -5.77 -12.91
CA GLU A 380 10.02 -5.52 -13.61
C GLU A 380 10.03 -4.05 -14.06
N LEU A 381 11.21 -3.43 -14.11
CA LEU A 381 11.30 -2.03 -14.58
C LEU A 381 10.93 -1.96 -16.07
N PRO A 382 9.98 -1.10 -16.48
CA PRO A 382 9.62 -0.92 -17.88
C PRO A 382 10.85 -0.54 -18.69
N GLY A 383 11.00 -1.14 -19.87
CA GLY A 383 12.21 -0.96 -20.64
C GLY A 383 12.05 -1.39 -22.08
N CYS A 384 12.50 -0.50 -22.96
CA CYS A 384 12.49 -0.69 -24.40
C CYS A 384 12.75 -2.11 -24.90
N GLY A 385 11.85 -2.59 -25.75
CA GLY A 385 11.79 -3.94 -26.28
C GLY A 385 10.92 -4.89 -25.46
N ASP A 386 10.07 -4.41 -24.56
CA ASP A 386 9.21 -5.26 -23.70
C ASP A 386 7.79 -5.51 -24.28
N GLY A 387 7.40 -4.75 -25.31
CA GLY A 387 6.11 -4.82 -26.00
C GLY A 387 5.08 -3.80 -25.50
N THR A 388 5.46 -2.90 -24.58
CA THR A 388 4.59 -1.91 -23.93
C THR A 388 5.23 -0.53 -23.88
N VAL A 389 4.58 0.47 -24.50
CA VAL A 389 5.12 1.85 -24.56
C VAL A 389 5.09 2.51 -23.19
N GLY A 390 6.24 2.59 -22.53
CA GLY A 390 6.39 3.09 -21.17
C GLY A 390 6.64 4.61 -21.03
N PRO A 391 6.82 5.12 -19.79
CA PRO A 391 6.96 6.56 -19.52
C PRO A 391 8.26 7.20 -20.03
N GLY A 392 8.23 7.68 -21.28
CA GLY A 392 9.33 8.39 -21.92
C GLY A 392 9.67 7.89 -23.31
N GLU A 393 9.02 6.80 -23.72
CA GLU A 393 9.18 6.12 -24.99
C GLU A 393 8.23 6.71 -26.06
N GLU A 394 8.69 6.80 -27.31
CA GLU A 394 7.86 7.23 -28.45
C GLU A 394 7.17 6.03 -29.15
N CYS A 395 7.73 4.83 -28.98
CA CYS A 395 7.27 3.53 -29.50
C CYS A 395 7.85 2.39 -28.67
N ASP A 396 7.31 1.18 -28.86
CA ASP A 396 7.87 -0.11 -28.47
C ASP A 396 7.17 -1.21 -29.32
N ASP A 397 7.92 -2.12 -29.91
CA ASP A 397 7.48 -3.27 -30.73
C ASP A 397 7.87 -4.64 -30.16
N GLY A 398 8.57 -4.68 -29.02
CA GLY A 398 8.87 -5.90 -28.28
C GLY A 398 10.16 -6.63 -28.66
N ASP A 399 11.13 -5.97 -29.30
CA ASP A 399 12.52 -6.44 -29.38
C ASP A 399 13.58 -5.29 -29.46
N ASP A 400 14.84 -5.64 -29.79
CA ASP A 400 16.02 -4.77 -29.78
C ASP A 400 16.52 -4.45 -31.23
N ASP A 401 15.76 -4.73 -32.29
CA ASP A 401 16.20 -4.61 -33.68
C ASP A 401 16.01 -3.18 -34.23
N ASP A 402 17.10 -2.39 -34.27
CA ASP A 402 17.15 -1.03 -34.85
C ASP A 402 16.79 -0.94 -36.38
N THR A 403 16.16 -1.97 -36.97
CA THR A 403 15.81 -2.05 -38.41
C THR A 403 14.31 -2.24 -38.71
N ASP A 404 13.42 -1.96 -37.76
CA ASP A 404 11.96 -1.94 -37.97
C ASP A 404 11.23 -0.62 -37.56
N GLY A 405 10.19 -0.67 -36.71
CA GLY A 405 9.37 0.48 -36.35
C GLY A 405 9.97 1.34 -35.25
N CYS A 406 10.75 0.74 -34.36
CA CYS A 406 11.27 1.36 -33.16
C CYS A 406 12.75 1.03 -32.97
N LEU A 407 13.55 2.06 -32.68
CA LEU A 407 14.94 1.83 -32.29
C LEU A 407 14.99 1.25 -30.88
N SER A 408 16.05 0.50 -30.55
CA SER A 408 16.39 0.00 -29.20
C SER A 408 16.59 1.10 -28.13
N THR A 409 16.43 2.38 -28.52
CA THR A 409 16.34 3.55 -27.63
C THR A 409 14.91 4.07 -27.43
N CYS A 410 13.90 3.31 -27.87
CA CYS A 410 12.47 3.59 -27.87
C CYS A 410 12.08 4.97 -28.39
N THR A 411 12.70 5.27 -29.54
CA THR A 411 12.42 6.43 -30.38
C THR A 411 12.03 5.91 -31.75
N SER A 412 10.95 6.46 -32.33
CA SER A 412 10.49 5.99 -33.64
C SER A 412 11.58 6.15 -34.68
N ALA A 413 11.75 5.11 -35.50
CA ALA A 413 12.54 5.08 -36.72
C ALA A 413 12.31 6.35 -37.58
N ARG A 414 13.35 6.85 -38.26
CA ARG A 414 13.25 8.05 -39.09
C ARG A 414 14.04 7.91 -40.38
N CYS A 415 13.38 8.16 -41.49
CA CYS A 415 14.00 8.50 -42.76
C CYS A 415 15.18 9.46 -42.57
N GLY A 416 16.34 9.09 -43.14
CA GLY A 416 17.59 9.82 -43.03
C GLY A 416 18.44 9.48 -41.80
N ASP A 417 18.15 8.40 -41.06
CA ASP A 417 18.91 8.01 -39.86
C ASP A 417 20.12 7.09 -40.15
N GLY A 418 20.18 6.48 -41.34
CA GLY A 418 21.31 5.66 -41.81
C GLY A 418 21.02 4.15 -41.85
N ALA A 419 19.81 3.71 -41.53
CA ALA A 419 19.35 2.33 -41.59
C ALA A 419 18.05 2.22 -42.39
N VAL A 420 17.88 1.18 -43.22
CA VAL A 420 16.63 0.95 -43.96
C VAL A 420 15.66 0.14 -43.11
N GLN A 421 14.57 0.78 -42.68
CA GLN A 421 13.61 0.30 -41.70
C GLN A 421 12.48 -0.53 -42.37
N MET A 422 12.38 -1.83 -42.07
CA MET A 422 11.57 -2.78 -42.86
C MET A 422 10.06 -2.49 -42.79
N GLY A 423 9.51 -1.93 -43.87
CA GLY A 423 8.09 -1.63 -43.99
C GLY A 423 7.67 -0.30 -43.35
N VAL A 424 8.63 0.47 -42.85
CA VAL A 424 8.51 1.91 -42.59
C VAL A 424 8.90 2.68 -43.84
N GLU A 425 9.95 2.25 -44.54
CA GLU A 425 10.49 2.92 -45.73
C GLU A 425 11.10 1.96 -46.76
N GLU A 426 11.42 2.47 -47.95
CA GLU A 426 11.92 1.68 -49.09
C GLU A 426 13.43 1.87 -49.34
N CYS A 427 13.98 3.00 -48.92
CA CYS A 427 15.41 3.32 -48.91
C CYS A 427 15.76 4.21 -47.71
N ASP A 428 17.04 4.33 -47.40
CA ASP A 428 17.61 5.32 -46.50
C ASP A 428 19.07 5.53 -46.96
N ASP A 429 19.52 6.78 -47.03
CA ASP A 429 20.88 7.14 -47.39
C ASP A 429 21.63 7.93 -46.28
N GLY A 430 20.99 8.07 -45.12
CA GLY A 430 21.48 8.79 -43.95
C GLY A 430 21.29 10.31 -43.98
N ASN A 431 20.38 10.85 -44.80
CA ASN A 431 20.08 12.29 -44.81
C ASN A 431 18.65 12.69 -45.32
N ASP A 432 18.26 13.96 -45.12
CA ASP A 432 16.94 14.53 -45.48
C ASP A 432 16.97 15.37 -46.80
N ILE A 433 17.82 15.05 -47.78
CA ILE A 433 17.97 15.86 -49.01
C ILE A 433 17.27 15.17 -50.19
N ASP A 434 16.31 15.86 -50.80
CA ASP A 434 15.77 15.43 -52.10
C ASP A 434 16.84 15.60 -53.22
N GLU A 435 16.74 14.77 -54.27
CA GLU A 435 17.61 14.73 -55.46
C GLU A 435 18.95 13.97 -55.26
N ASP A 436 19.00 12.98 -54.35
CA ASP A 436 20.15 12.05 -54.19
C ASP A 436 19.78 10.55 -54.31
N ALA A 437 20.20 9.69 -53.37
CA ALA A 437 19.98 8.24 -53.45
C ALA A 437 18.61 7.80 -52.90
N CYS A 438 17.93 8.67 -52.15
CA CYS A 438 16.63 8.41 -51.55
C CYS A 438 15.86 9.72 -51.37
N SER A 439 14.54 9.72 -51.52
CA SER A 439 13.77 10.96 -51.29
C SER A 439 13.71 11.34 -49.81
N SER A 440 13.41 12.61 -49.47
CA SER A 440 13.18 13.01 -48.06
C SER A 440 11.90 12.43 -47.44
N GLY A 441 11.14 11.63 -48.19
CA GLY A 441 10.06 10.77 -47.70
C GLY A 441 10.45 9.29 -47.59
N CYS A 442 11.69 8.94 -47.91
CA CYS A 442 12.26 7.60 -47.99
C CYS A 442 11.51 6.60 -48.90
N GLU A 443 10.92 7.17 -49.95
CA GLU A 443 10.43 6.46 -51.14
C GLU A 443 11.55 6.38 -52.18
N LEU A 444 11.68 5.24 -52.88
CA LEU A 444 12.64 5.07 -53.96
C LEU A 444 12.19 5.82 -55.22
N TYR A 445 13.11 6.57 -55.81
CA TYR A 445 12.93 7.18 -57.14
C TYR A 445 12.55 6.11 -58.17
N SER A 446 11.50 6.39 -58.91
CA SER A 446 10.79 5.43 -59.75
C SER A 446 10.48 6.05 -61.10
N CYS A 447 11.02 5.44 -62.16
CA CYS A 447 10.77 5.86 -63.52
C CYS A 447 9.26 5.94 -63.84
N GLY A 448 8.86 7.00 -64.55
CA GLY A 448 7.48 7.29 -64.92
C GLY A 448 6.73 8.19 -63.92
N ASP A 449 7.42 8.97 -63.08
CA ASP A 449 6.78 9.82 -62.05
C ASP A 449 6.60 11.30 -62.45
N GLY A 450 7.27 11.74 -63.52
CA GLY A 450 7.24 13.10 -64.05
C GLY A 450 8.48 13.94 -63.69
N THR A 451 9.48 13.35 -63.03
CA THR A 451 10.74 13.97 -62.61
C THR A 451 11.94 13.13 -63.06
N VAL A 452 13.12 13.75 -63.25
CA VAL A 452 14.33 13.07 -63.73
C VAL A 452 15.37 13.09 -62.62
N ASP A 453 15.57 11.95 -61.96
CA ASP A 453 16.36 11.81 -60.73
C ASP A 453 17.81 11.32 -60.98
N GLU A 454 18.63 11.18 -59.91
CA GLU A 454 20.06 10.86 -60.05
C GLU A 454 20.31 9.41 -60.51
N GLY A 455 20.32 9.23 -61.83
CA GLY A 455 20.59 7.94 -62.50
C GLY A 455 19.83 7.79 -63.81
N GLU A 456 18.77 8.58 -63.97
CA GLU A 456 17.84 8.55 -65.09
C GLU A 456 18.35 9.41 -66.26
N GLN A 457 18.01 9.01 -67.50
CA GLN A 457 18.37 9.75 -68.71
C GLN A 457 17.20 10.57 -69.27
N CYS A 458 15.99 10.19 -68.91
CA CYS A 458 14.70 10.78 -69.25
C CYS A 458 13.68 10.34 -68.20
N ASP A 459 12.55 11.03 -68.17
CA ASP A 459 11.28 10.64 -67.56
C ASP A 459 10.20 11.50 -68.26
N ASP A 460 9.10 10.89 -68.68
CA ASP A 460 7.94 11.52 -69.31
C ASP A 460 6.62 11.34 -68.52
N GLY A 461 6.68 10.65 -67.38
CA GLY A 461 5.58 10.53 -66.43
C GLY A 461 4.60 9.38 -66.66
N ASP A 462 4.96 8.34 -67.42
CA ASP A 462 4.31 7.02 -67.35
C ASP A 462 5.26 5.82 -67.69
N ASP A 463 4.68 4.63 -67.93
CA ASP A 463 5.39 3.34 -68.13
C ASP A 463 5.34 2.86 -69.60
N ASP A 464 4.93 3.69 -70.57
CA ASP A 464 4.76 3.27 -71.97
C ASP A 464 6.10 3.19 -72.72
N GLU A 465 6.59 1.97 -72.95
CA GLU A 465 7.84 1.69 -73.72
C GLU A 465 7.78 2.15 -75.20
N THR A 466 6.85 3.02 -75.62
CA THR A 466 6.64 3.42 -77.02
C THR A 466 6.57 4.93 -77.27
N ASP A 467 6.95 5.78 -76.32
CA ASP A 467 7.13 7.23 -76.52
C ASP A 467 8.52 7.78 -76.17
N ASP A 468 8.67 8.78 -75.29
CA ASP A 468 9.91 9.58 -75.19
C ASP A 468 10.96 8.90 -74.27
N CYS A 469 10.53 8.01 -73.37
CA CYS A 469 11.35 7.32 -72.39
C CYS A 469 10.92 5.85 -72.20
N LEU A 470 11.88 4.94 -72.07
CA LEU A 470 11.59 3.54 -71.69
C LEU A 470 11.30 3.46 -70.18
N SER A 471 10.54 2.46 -69.73
CA SER A 471 10.23 2.18 -68.30
C SER A 471 11.46 1.88 -67.41
N THR A 472 12.64 1.87 -68.03
CA THR A 472 13.96 1.72 -67.40
C THR A 472 14.74 3.03 -67.32
N CYS A 473 14.09 4.16 -67.58
CA CYS A 473 14.62 5.53 -67.62
C CYS A 473 15.85 5.68 -68.51
N ALA A 474 15.83 4.94 -69.61
CA ALA A 474 16.73 5.07 -70.73
C ALA A 474 15.99 5.73 -71.89
N ALA A 475 16.64 6.71 -72.54
CA ALA A 475 16.05 7.41 -73.67
C ALA A 475 15.74 6.44 -74.83
N ALA A 476 14.49 6.50 -75.29
CA ALA A 476 13.98 5.85 -76.49
C ALA A 476 14.90 6.07 -77.70
N ARG A 477 15.15 5.02 -78.49
CA ARG A 477 16.00 5.09 -79.68
C ARG A 477 15.76 3.95 -80.68
N CYS A 478 15.85 4.28 -81.96
CA CYS A 478 16.04 3.31 -83.01
C CYS A 478 17.09 2.23 -82.68
N GLY A 479 16.68 0.97 -82.81
CA GLY A 479 17.43 -0.23 -82.49
C GLY A 479 17.28 -0.75 -81.05
N ASP A 480 16.29 -0.30 -80.27
CA ASP A 480 16.07 -0.78 -78.89
C ASP A 480 14.99 -1.86 -78.73
N GLY A 481 14.17 -2.08 -79.77
CA GLY A 481 13.13 -3.12 -79.83
C GLY A 481 11.70 -2.58 -79.78
N PHE A 482 11.53 -1.26 -79.66
CA PHE A 482 10.24 -0.60 -79.58
C PHE A 482 10.05 0.42 -80.71
N VAL A 483 8.83 0.56 -81.23
CA VAL A 483 8.53 1.49 -82.33
C VAL A 483 7.93 2.76 -81.75
N HIS A 484 8.73 3.81 -81.65
CA HIS A 484 8.33 5.05 -80.98
C HIS A 484 7.25 5.81 -81.78
N ALA A 485 6.09 6.02 -81.15
CA ALA A 485 4.80 6.24 -81.79
C ALA A 485 4.60 7.65 -82.38
N GLY A 486 5.35 7.99 -83.43
CA GLY A 486 5.25 9.26 -84.16
C GLY A 486 6.59 9.80 -84.65
N GLU A 487 7.69 9.31 -84.08
CA GLU A 487 9.05 9.58 -84.53
C GLU A 487 9.54 8.48 -85.51
N GLU A 488 9.17 7.21 -85.28
CA GLU A 488 9.70 6.05 -86.02
C GLU A 488 8.61 5.28 -86.80
N LEU A 489 9.02 4.54 -87.85
CA LEU A 489 8.12 3.77 -88.72
C LEU A 489 8.31 2.24 -88.62
N CYS A 490 9.49 1.81 -88.19
CA CYS A 490 9.84 0.44 -87.83
C CYS A 490 10.93 0.47 -86.76
N ASP A 491 11.15 -0.66 -86.12
CA ASP A 491 12.29 -0.96 -85.25
C ASP A 491 12.43 -2.51 -85.24
N ASP A 492 13.66 -3.03 -85.30
CA ASP A 492 13.94 -4.47 -85.26
C ASP A 492 14.89 -4.88 -84.11
N GLY A 493 15.11 -3.99 -83.15
CA GLY A 493 15.87 -4.21 -81.92
C GLY A 493 17.37 -4.37 -82.11
N ASN A 494 17.91 -3.86 -83.22
CA ASN A 494 19.35 -3.91 -83.48
C ASN A 494 19.90 -2.69 -84.24
N GLY A 495 21.20 -2.70 -84.52
CA GLY A 495 21.94 -1.55 -85.07
C GLY A 495 22.70 -1.87 -86.36
N GLU A 496 22.26 -2.88 -87.11
CA GLU A 496 22.81 -3.26 -88.41
C GLU A 496 21.89 -2.69 -89.52
N ASP A 497 22.44 -2.36 -90.68
CA ASP A 497 21.62 -1.92 -91.83
C ASP A 497 21.39 -3.09 -92.80
N GLY A 498 20.18 -3.18 -93.34
CA GLY A 498 19.83 -4.12 -94.42
C GLY A 498 19.04 -5.36 -93.98
N ASP A 499 18.36 -5.30 -92.84
CA ASP A 499 17.35 -6.27 -92.40
C ASP A 499 15.92 -5.70 -92.44
N GLU A 500 15.11 -5.83 -91.38
CA GLU A 500 13.66 -5.51 -91.46
C GLU A 500 13.40 -4.00 -91.28
N CYS A 501 14.30 -3.29 -90.61
CA CYS A 501 14.36 -1.84 -90.53
C CYS A 501 15.76 -1.32 -90.94
N SER A 502 15.96 0.00 -90.89
CA SER A 502 17.26 0.64 -91.08
C SER A 502 17.66 1.40 -89.81
N ASN A 503 18.94 1.72 -89.66
CA ASN A 503 19.45 2.49 -88.52
C ASN A 503 18.88 3.93 -88.39
N ASP A 504 18.20 4.43 -89.44
CA ASP A 504 17.45 5.70 -89.43
C ASP A 504 15.92 5.47 -89.21
N CYS A 505 15.53 4.28 -88.75
CA CYS A 505 14.15 3.83 -88.48
C CYS A 505 13.15 4.03 -89.63
N ALA A 506 13.67 3.92 -90.86
CA ALA A 506 12.91 3.87 -92.10
C ALA A 506 12.76 2.43 -92.61
N PRO A 507 11.60 2.05 -93.16
CA PRO A 507 11.37 0.71 -93.70
C PRO A 507 12.19 0.47 -94.98
N SER A 508 12.66 -0.77 -95.10
CA SER A 508 13.42 -1.36 -96.21
C SER A 508 12.78 -1.11 -97.60
N SER A 509 13.56 -0.64 -98.59
CA SER A 509 13.07 -0.47 -99.97
C SER A 509 14.13 -0.53 -101.07
N CYS A 510 14.00 -1.50 -101.99
CA CYS A 510 14.62 -1.53 -103.32
C CYS A 510 14.87 -0.13 -103.93
N GLY A 511 16.10 0.09 -104.40
CA GLY A 511 16.63 1.35 -104.91
C GLY A 511 17.34 2.20 -103.85
N ASP A 512 17.72 1.63 -102.70
CA ASP A 512 18.39 2.35 -101.58
C ASP A 512 19.90 2.07 -101.44
N ALA A 513 20.46 1.25 -102.36
CA ALA A 513 21.84 0.78 -102.41
C ALA A 513 22.22 -0.27 -101.35
N VAL A 514 21.24 -0.88 -100.66
CA VAL A 514 21.44 -1.96 -99.69
C VAL A 514 20.63 -3.19 -100.10
N VAL A 515 21.31 -4.25 -100.55
CA VAL A 515 20.66 -5.51 -100.96
C VAL A 515 19.99 -6.21 -99.77
N GLN A 516 18.66 -6.17 -99.70
CA GLN A 516 17.86 -6.65 -98.58
C GLN A 516 17.35 -8.11 -98.73
N PRO A 517 16.85 -8.75 -97.64
CA PRO A 517 16.36 -10.13 -97.65
C PRO A 517 15.12 -10.38 -98.55
N GLY A 518 15.36 -10.58 -99.83
CA GLY A 518 14.32 -10.76 -100.86
C GLY A 518 14.72 -10.21 -102.22
N GLU A 519 15.78 -9.42 -102.25
CA GLU A 519 16.40 -8.81 -103.42
C GLU A 519 17.60 -9.65 -103.87
N GLU A 520 17.81 -9.71 -105.19
CA GLU A 520 18.98 -10.37 -105.78
C GLU A 520 20.09 -9.36 -106.10
N CYS A 521 19.74 -8.08 -106.17
CA CYS A 521 20.58 -6.93 -106.44
C CYS A 521 19.87 -5.66 -105.95
N ASP A 522 20.64 -4.61 -105.66
CA ASP A 522 20.22 -3.21 -105.49
C ASP A 522 21.47 -2.37 -105.80
N ASP A 523 21.36 -1.38 -106.68
CA ASP A 523 22.44 -0.47 -107.07
C ASP A 523 22.17 1.01 -106.76
N GLY A 524 21.07 1.30 -106.05
CA GLY A 524 20.72 2.63 -105.55
C GLY A 524 19.94 3.51 -106.52
N ASP A 525 19.38 2.96 -107.60
CA ASP A 525 18.33 3.66 -108.36
C ASP A 525 17.16 2.77 -108.83
N PHE A 526 16.52 3.11 -109.95
CA PHE A 526 15.30 2.47 -110.47
C PHE A 526 15.28 2.48 -112.01
N ASP A 527 16.44 2.48 -112.67
CA ASP A 527 16.49 2.23 -114.11
C ASP A 527 16.02 0.78 -114.41
N GLU A 528 15.52 0.55 -115.61
CA GLU A 528 15.04 -0.77 -116.06
C GLU A 528 15.96 -1.34 -117.15
N THR A 529 17.11 -0.68 -117.42
CA THR A 529 17.96 -0.94 -118.59
C THR A 529 19.41 -1.28 -118.25
N ASP A 530 19.71 -1.49 -116.96
CA ASP A 530 20.97 -2.03 -116.45
C ASP A 530 20.77 -3.43 -115.85
N ASP A 531 21.80 -3.95 -115.18
CA ASP A 531 21.83 -5.29 -114.63
C ASP A 531 20.90 -5.48 -113.39
N CYS A 532 20.34 -4.40 -112.81
CA CYS A 532 19.44 -4.44 -111.65
C CYS A 532 18.14 -3.60 -111.83
N PRO A 533 17.17 -4.09 -112.61
CA PRO A 533 15.88 -3.40 -112.81
C PRO A 533 15.13 -3.11 -111.50
N SER A 534 14.21 -2.14 -111.53
CA SER A 534 13.41 -1.59 -110.40
C SER A 534 12.61 -2.57 -109.53
N THR A 535 12.69 -3.86 -109.84
CA THR A 535 12.13 -4.99 -109.09
C THR A 535 13.17 -5.71 -108.20
N CYS A 536 14.41 -5.21 -108.15
CA CYS A 536 15.55 -5.73 -107.40
C CYS A 536 15.78 -7.24 -107.60
N ARG A 537 15.69 -7.65 -108.86
CA ARG A 537 15.97 -9.00 -109.36
C ARG A 537 16.94 -8.92 -110.51
N THR A 538 17.81 -9.91 -110.64
CA THR A 538 18.82 -9.88 -111.68
C THR A 538 18.19 -9.91 -113.07
N ALA A 539 18.68 -9.01 -113.93
CA ALA A 539 18.34 -8.93 -115.35
C ALA A 539 18.45 -10.30 -116.06
N SER A 540 17.51 -10.59 -116.96
CA SER A 540 17.50 -11.85 -117.72
C SER A 540 17.17 -11.63 -119.19
N CYS A 541 17.87 -12.35 -120.07
CA CYS A 541 17.56 -12.44 -121.49
C CYS A 541 16.06 -12.72 -121.72
N GLY A 542 15.44 -12.04 -122.68
CA GLY A 542 14.03 -12.22 -123.00
C GLY A 542 13.07 -11.51 -122.04
N ASP A 543 13.53 -10.57 -121.21
CA ASP A 543 12.67 -9.78 -120.32
C ASP A 543 12.04 -8.54 -121.01
N GLY A 544 12.45 -8.23 -122.25
CA GLY A 544 11.92 -7.14 -123.05
C GLY A 544 12.77 -5.86 -123.05
N HIS A 545 13.93 -5.87 -122.37
CA HIS A 545 14.72 -4.68 -122.08
C HIS A 545 16.17 -4.79 -122.58
N LEU A 546 16.40 -4.56 -123.88
CA LEU A 546 17.72 -4.66 -124.53
C LEU A 546 18.86 -3.91 -123.79
N ARG A 547 19.76 -4.64 -123.13
CA ARG A 547 20.95 -4.13 -122.41
C ARG A 547 22.19 -4.19 -123.29
N ALA A 548 22.51 -3.06 -123.94
CA ALA A 548 23.52 -2.97 -125.00
C ALA A 548 24.96 -3.40 -124.65
N ASP A 549 25.30 -3.53 -123.36
CA ASP A 549 26.61 -4.00 -122.89
C ASP A 549 26.61 -5.47 -122.41
N SER A 550 25.42 -6.10 -122.27
CA SER A 550 25.22 -7.46 -121.73
C SER A 550 24.57 -8.44 -122.74
N GLU A 551 23.82 -7.95 -123.73
CA GLU A 551 23.09 -8.74 -124.74
C GLU A 551 23.07 -8.06 -126.12
N GLU A 552 23.10 -8.85 -127.21
CA GLU A 552 23.12 -8.33 -128.59
C GLU A 552 21.70 -8.12 -129.16
N CYS A 553 20.72 -8.86 -128.64
CA CYS A 553 19.29 -8.72 -128.94
C CYS A 553 18.43 -9.11 -127.73
N ASP A 554 17.18 -8.66 -127.71
CA ASP A 554 16.09 -9.15 -126.86
C ASP A 554 14.80 -9.02 -127.68
N ASP A 555 13.96 -10.05 -127.70
CA ASP A 555 12.63 -10.06 -128.34
C ASP A 555 11.48 -10.36 -127.37
N GLY A 556 11.74 -10.23 -126.06
CA GLY A 556 10.78 -10.41 -124.98
C GLY A 556 10.42 -11.86 -124.66
N ASN A 557 11.26 -12.83 -125.07
CA ASN A 557 11.15 -14.22 -124.64
C ASN A 557 12.47 -15.04 -124.80
N ASP A 558 12.48 -16.27 -124.27
CA ASP A 558 13.61 -17.22 -124.31
C ASP A 558 13.53 -18.26 -125.46
N GLU A 559 12.57 -18.17 -126.38
CA GLU A 559 12.54 -19.06 -127.56
C GLU A 559 13.64 -18.67 -128.56
N GLY A 560 14.08 -19.64 -129.38
CA GLY A 560 15.17 -19.45 -130.33
C GLY A 560 14.68 -19.52 -131.77
N GLY A 561 14.97 -18.49 -132.56
CA GLY A 561 14.70 -18.44 -133.99
C GLY A 561 13.48 -17.60 -134.41
N ASP A 562 12.91 -16.79 -133.52
CA ASP A 562 11.84 -15.82 -133.77
C ASP A 562 12.31 -14.35 -133.83
N GLY A 563 13.52 -14.05 -133.35
CA GLY A 563 14.18 -12.75 -133.53
C GLY A 563 15.56 -12.71 -132.88
N CYS A 564 15.66 -13.31 -131.70
CA CYS A 564 16.86 -13.52 -130.93
C CYS A 564 17.13 -15.02 -130.71
N SER A 565 18.25 -15.35 -130.07
CA SER A 565 18.50 -16.71 -129.55
C SER A 565 18.31 -16.73 -128.04
N SER A 566 18.07 -17.90 -127.46
CA SER A 566 17.95 -18.11 -126.00
C SER A 566 19.24 -17.86 -125.18
N ASP A 567 20.29 -17.34 -125.82
CA ASP A 567 21.54 -16.87 -125.21
C ASP A 567 21.79 -15.38 -125.58
N CYS A 568 20.74 -14.67 -126.01
CA CYS A 568 20.70 -13.26 -126.40
C CYS A 568 21.71 -12.79 -127.48
N ALA A 569 21.95 -13.64 -128.49
CA ALA A 569 22.80 -13.37 -129.65
C ALA A 569 22.02 -13.32 -130.98
N GLU A 570 22.44 -12.47 -131.93
CA GLU A 570 21.78 -12.33 -133.25
C GLU A 570 21.91 -13.62 -134.11
N GLU A 571 20.78 -14.16 -134.60
CA GLU A 571 20.78 -15.36 -135.46
C GLU A 571 20.99 -15.03 -136.97
N ALA A 572 21.72 -15.90 -137.68
CA ALA A 572 22.22 -15.58 -139.03
C ALA A 572 21.85 -16.59 -140.15
N GLY A 573 20.78 -16.32 -140.92
CA GLY A 573 20.69 -16.75 -142.34
C GLY A 573 19.30 -17.05 -142.95
N ASP A 574 19.02 -16.42 -144.10
CA ASP A 574 17.84 -16.56 -145.01
C ASP A 574 16.45 -16.26 -144.38
N GLY A 575 15.55 -15.51 -145.02
CA GLY A 575 15.55 -14.85 -146.33
C GLY A 575 14.15 -14.33 -146.67
N ASP A 576 14.04 -13.32 -147.54
CA ASP A 576 12.78 -12.60 -147.84
C ASP A 576 11.62 -13.50 -148.33
N ASP A 577 10.36 -13.19 -147.96
CA ASP A 577 9.25 -12.98 -148.92
C ASP A 577 7.89 -12.55 -148.29
N ASP A 578 7.29 -11.53 -148.91
CA ASP A 578 5.87 -11.22 -149.10
C ASP A 578 4.79 -11.28 -147.98
N ASP A 579 4.30 -10.07 -147.66
CA ASP A 579 2.91 -9.60 -147.85
C ASP A 579 1.76 -10.11 -146.93
N GLY A 580 0.72 -9.28 -146.76
CA GLY A 580 -0.62 -9.77 -146.38
C GLY A 580 -1.13 -9.50 -144.95
N SER A 581 -1.41 -8.23 -144.65
CA SER A 581 -2.67 -7.76 -144.02
C SER A 581 -3.53 -8.73 -143.18
N GLY A 582 -3.80 -8.37 -141.92
CA GLY A 582 -5.20 -8.33 -141.44
C GLY A 582 -5.59 -8.94 -140.08
N GLY A 583 -5.49 -8.13 -139.03
CA GLY A 583 -6.69 -7.49 -138.45
C GLY A 583 -7.55 -8.20 -137.38
N SER A 584 -8.14 -7.35 -136.54
CA SER A 584 -9.28 -7.60 -135.62
C SER A 584 -8.98 -8.49 -134.39
N GLY A 585 -9.26 -8.07 -133.15
CA GLY A 585 -9.91 -6.85 -132.66
C GLY A 585 -10.66 -7.10 -131.34
N ARG A 586 -11.36 -6.07 -130.82
CA ARG A 586 -12.10 -6.02 -129.51
C ARG A 586 -11.15 -5.83 -128.32
N ALA A 587 -11.20 -4.77 -127.52
CA ALA A 587 -12.22 -3.77 -127.21
C ALA A 587 -13.43 -4.27 -126.38
N GLY A 588 -13.25 -4.21 -125.05
CA GLY A 588 -14.28 -4.06 -124.01
C GLY A 588 -14.88 -5.36 -123.43
N PRO A 589 -15.58 -5.28 -122.27
CA PRO A 589 -15.80 -4.14 -121.37
C PRO A 589 -15.16 -4.39 -119.96
N GLY A 590 -15.19 -3.52 -118.95
CA GLY A 590 -16.03 -2.35 -118.70
C GLY A 590 -17.27 -2.67 -117.86
N CYS A 591 -17.13 -2.88 -116.55
CA CYS A 591 -18.25 -2.88 -115.59
C CYS A 591 -17.84 -2.21 -114.27
N ALA A 592 -18.76 -1.45 -113.68
CA ALA A 592 -18.48 -0.45 -112.65
C ALA A 592 -19.23 -0.70 -111.33
N CYS A 593 -19.09 0.27 -110.40
CA CYS A 593 -19.96 0.53 -109.24
C CYS A 593 -19.76 -0.36 -108.00
N ARG A 594 -19.85 0.11 -106.73
CA ARG A 594 -20.06 1.46 -106.09
C ARG A 594 -19.97 1.18 -104.57
N SER A 595 -19.34 1.95 -103.68
CA SER A 595 -19.70 3.27 -103.09
C SER A 595 -18.64 3.57 -102.00
N GLY A 596 -18.38 4.78 -101.44
CA GLY A 596 -18.97 6.11 -101.61
C GLY A 596 -20.18 6.39 -100.69
N GLY A 597 -20.09 7.12 -99.56
CA GLY A 597 -18.99 7.86 -98.92
C GLY A 597 -19.57 9.01 -98.06
N ALA A 598 -18.77 9.54 -97.14
CA ALA A 598 -18.99 10.79 -96.37
C ALA A 598 -20.24 10.97 -95.47
N SER A 599 -19.97 11.33 -94.21
CA SER A 599 -20.65 12.43 -93.52
C SER A 599 -19.64 13.13 -92.62
N GLY A 600 -19.69 14.46 -92.50
CA GLY A 600 -18.70 15.22 -91.75
C GLY A 600 -19.20 16.57 -91.26
N SER A 601 -18.36 17.23 -90.46
CA SER A 601 -18.59 18.49 -89.72
C SER A 601 -19.66 18.43 -88.61
N GLY A 602 -19.48 19.08 -87.46
CA GLY A 602 -18.36 19.90 -86.98
C GLY A 602 -18.83 21.16 -86.23
N ARG A 603 -17.91 21.79 -85.47
CA ARG A 603 -18.12 22.95 -84.56
C ARG A 603 -18.84 22.57 -83.26
N GLY A 604 -18.54 23.09 -82.08
CA GLY A 604 -17.75 24.26 -81.61
C GLY A 604 -18.39 24.71 -80.27
N ALA A 605 -17.78 25.47 -79.36
CA ALA A 605 -16.56 26.29 -79.41
C ALA A 605 -15.97 26.51 -77.98
N LEU A 606 -14.81 27.18 -77.94
CA LEU A 606 -14.02 27.56 -76.75
C LEU A 606 -14.73 28.48 -75.72
N ALA A 607 -14.03 28.65 -74.58
CA ALA A 607 -13.79 29.90 -73.83
C ALA A 607 -14.57 30.13 -72.51
N LEU A 608 -14.05 30.82 -71.47
CA LEU A 608 -12.69 31.28 -71.07
C LEU A 608 -12.77 31.79 -69.60
N LEU A 609 -11.63 31.83 -68.89
CA LEU A 609 -11.25 32.80 -67.82
C LEU A 609 -12.10 33.00 -66.53
N ALA A 610 -11.53 32.48 -65.42
CA ALA A 610 -10.91 33.25 -64.31
C ALA A 610 -11.71 34.09 -63.27
N LEU A 611 -11.09 34.12 -62.07
CA LEU A 611 -11.05 35.16 -61.00
C LEU A 611 -12.00 35.14 -59.78
N ALA A 612 -11.32 35.14 -58.62
CA ALA A 612 -11.55 35.94 -57.39
C ALA A 612 -12.45 35.41 -56.25
N ALA A 613 -11.77 34.88 -55.22
CA ALA A 613 -11.82 35.23 -53.79
C ALA A 613 -13.04 35.94 -53.15
N GLY A 614 -13.40 35.49 -51.94
CA GLY A 614 -13.51 36.40 -50.78
C GLY A 614 -14.88 36.70 -50.14
N LEU A 615 -15.27 35.86 -49.16
CA LEU A 615 -15.85 36.21 -47.84
C LEU A 615 -17.12 37.10 -47.65
N VAL A 616 -17.84 36.75 -46.56
CA VAL A 616 -18.87 37.49 -45.79
C VAL A 616 -20.37 37.26 -46.13
N ALA A 617 -21.14 37.03 -45.05
CA ALA A 617 -22.56 36.65 -44.94
C ALA A 617 -23.54 37.87 -45.04
N PRO A 618 -24.82 37.89 -44.55
CA PRO A 618 -25.71 36.83 -44.00
C PRO A 618 -27.22 36.91 -44.44
N ARG A 619 -28.07 35.90 -44.08
CA ARG A 619 -29.41 36.08 -43.40
C ARG A 619 -30.35 34.84 -43.32
N ARG A 620 -30.55 34.36 -42.07
CA ARG A 620 -31.83 34.08 -41.36
C ARG A 620 -33.09 33.46 -42.04
N ARG A 621 -33.55 32.37 -41.36
CA ARG A 621 -34.93 31.95 -40.94
C ARG A 621 -35.69 30.89 -41.77
N GLY A 622 -35.92 29.71 -41.14
CA GLY A 622 -36.73 28.58 -41.66
C GLY A 622 -37.36 27.65 -40.58
N ARG A 623 -37.81 28.23 -39.45
CA ARG A 623 -38.59 27.66 -38.32
C ARG A 623 -39.29 26.28 -38.48
N LYS A 624 -39.02 25.34 -37.55
CA LYS A 624 -40.04 24.51 -36.85
C LYS A 624 -39.49 23.89 -35.54
N ASP A 625 -40.30 23.88 -34.49
CA ASP A 625 -39.99 23.43 -33.11
C ASP A 625 -40.81 22.19 -32.71
N ARG A 626 -40.37 21.54 -31.61
CA ARG A 626 -41.11 20.70 -30.61
C ARG A 626 -41.00 19.17 -30.73
N ARG A 627 -40.92 18.39 -29.62
CA ARG A 627 -40.54 18.68 -28.20
C ARG A 627 -40.24 17.36 -27.44
N VAL A 628 -39.47 17.50 -26.36
CA VAL A 628 -39.14 16.53 -25.29
C VAL A 628 -40.36 15.99 -24.52
N CYS A 629 -40.30 14.73 -24.03
CA CYS A 629 -40.59 14.36 -22.62
C CYS A 629 -40.25 12.88 -22.31
N SER A 630 -39.71 12.65 -21.10
CA SER A 630 -39.42 11.35 -20.48
C SER A 630 -40.46 10.98 -19.40
N ILE A 631 -40.55 9.71 -18.97
CA ILE A 631 -41.00 9.25 -17.62
C ILE A 631 -40.89 7.70 -17.42
N SER A 632 -40.37 7.34 -16.24
CA SER A 632 -40.40 6.12 -15.38
C SER A 632 -41.11 4.78 -15.72
N LYS A 633 -40.39 3.65 -15.46
CA LYS A 633 -40.70 2.34 -14.75
C LYS A 633 -42.14 1.73 -14.73
N PRO A 634 -42.38 0.40 -14.49
CA PRO A 634 -41.50 -0.63 -13.87
C PRO A 634 -41.53 -2.10 -14.43
N SER A 635 -40.73 -2.98 -13.79
CA SER A 635 -40.91 -4.45 -13.54
C SER A 635 -40.89 -5.50 -14.68
N GLY A 636 -40.08 -6.56 -14.50
CA GLY A 636 -40.26 -7.88 -15.13
C GLY A 636 -38.98 -8.67 -15.45
N SER A 637 -38.54 -9.56 -14.55
CA SER A 637 -37.59 -10.66 -14.84
C SER A 637 -38.35 -11.92 -15.31
N PRO A 638 -37.71 -13.04 -15.69
CA PRO A 638 -36.33 -13.28 -16.18
C PRO A 638 -36.33 -14.00 -17.56
N VAL A 639 -35.17 -14.47 -18.07
CA VAL A 639 -34.91 -15.83 -18.63
C VAL A 639 -33.62 -15.86 -19.48
N THR A 640 -32.73 -16.77 -19.06
CA THR A 640 -31.53 -17.36 -19.69
C THR A 640 -31.28 -17.19 -21.19
N SER A 641 -30.00 -17.02 -21.57
CA SER A 641 -29.29 -18.06 -22.33
C SER A 641 -27.77 -17.98 -22.13
N GLY A 642 -27.18 -19.03 -21.56
CA GLY A 642 -25.73 -19.23 -21.52
C GLY A 642 -25.31 -20.25 -22.58
N GLY A 643 -24.10 -20.11 -23.11
CA GLY A 643 -23.56 -20.98 -24.16
C GLY A 643 -22.07 -21.28 -23.97
N ARG A 644 -21.73 -22.15 -23.02
CA ARG A 644 -20.43 -22.84 -22.99
C ARG A 644 -20.65 -24.36 -23.05
N ARG A 645 -19.86 -25.02 -23.90
CA ARG A 645 -19.62 -26.47 -24.06
C ARG A 645 -18.15 -26.58 -24.52
N CYS A 646 -17.34 -27.55 -24.14
CA CYS A 646 -17.58 -28.76 -23.35
C CYS A 646 -16.25 -29.33 -22.81
N THR A 647 -16.33 -30.03 -21.65
CA THR A 647 -15.67 -31.31 -21.28
C THR A 647 -14.17 -31.39 -20.89
N PRO A 648 -13.75 -32.42 -20.12
CA PRO A 648 -14.49 -33.24 -19.13
C PRO A 648 -13.71 -33.62 -17.82
N SER A 649 -14.39 -34.38 -16.95
CA SER A 649 -13.86 -35.29 -15.89
C SER A 649 -13.59 -34.70 -14.49
N SER A 650 -13.80 -35.40 -13.37
CA SER A 650 -14.81 -36.44 -13.02
C SER A 650 -14.76 -36.82 -11.53
N CYS A 651 -15.87 -36.65 -10.79
CA CYS A 651 -16.34 -37.39 -9.58
C CYS A 651 -17.54 -36.58 -9.01
N ARG A 652 -18.74 -37.15 -8.75
CA ARG A 652 -19.16 -38.01 -7.62
C ARG A 652 -18.86 -37.40 -6.24
N SER A 653 -19.82 -37.26 -5.31
CA SER A 653 -21.27 -37.54 -5.35
C SER A 653 -22.02 -36.84 -4.20
N ASP A 654 -23.36 -36.90 -4.24
CA ASP A 654 -24.28 -36.70 -3.09
C ASP A 654 -24.37 -35.28 -2.49
N ARG A 655 -25.49 -34.80 -1.93
CA ARG A 655 -26.94 -34.97 -2.12
C ARG A 655 -27.60 -34.09 -1.04
N GLU A 656 -28.64 -33.38 -1.43
CA GLU A 656 -29.82 -33.06 -0.58
C GLU A 656 -29.64 -32.31 0.76
N CYS A 657 -30.12 -31.05 0.77
CA CYS A 657 -31.38 -30.61 1.43
C CYS A 657 -31.28 -29.42 2.41
N ARG A 658 -31.93 -28.33 1.99
CA ARG A 658 -32.64 -27.32 2.82
C ARG A 658 -31.75 -26.41 3.69
N THR A 659 -32.06 -25.12 3.83
CA THR A 659 -33.39 -24.48 3.74
C THR A 659 -33.39 -23.26 2.82
#